data_AF-A0A2E7LAV3-F1
#
_entry.id   AF-A0A2E7LAV3-F1
#
_cell.length_a   1.000
_cell.length_b   1.000
_cell.length_c   1.000
_cell.angle_alpha   90.00
_cell.angle_beta   90.00
_cell.angle_gamma   90.00
#
_symmetry.space_group_name_H-M   'P 1'
#
loop_
_entity.id
_entity.type
_entity.pdbx_description
1 polymer ?
#
loop_
_entity_poly.entity_id
_entity_poly.type
_entity_poly.pdbx_seq_one_letter_code
_entity_poly.pdbx_strand_id
1 'polypeptide(L)'
;MIERCLMRMETGGLMHWAVRVAGVLWLLALARWGAADEGFRLSGRNTETPFAYVVGGERSWPITLGALDLTAVFELQLRHGDDIVQRGQQVDVGDVQVMVTDQLRLRVVAGPAEKAAFSLHLICRVAGRVDMQVLRFQPAPPERRVSYISDFVDDLIRIAWDGSRRRWRPLDRDGFDQYFRRLQCHGITRLIVWPSPFPTLVNPENYPAEDWGRYAACAQAILEDRSLQTELQEAPGLPSWKWLQMLMRLRLDPSVMRSYAASASDHGIGLSLSFRPFEAALTKYYVVPAFDANGSWLWNFLTLASPATQFHSDKVGFAHYRVLLEQMGQVEAAQLATLELEGVPDARRWAERFRQGHRDLAIHASPVAPIDPASRVLVRQPDATFRLAHYRSIVSEVESKLPAVTGWSLEATSDTSLRLSGIRWPRGARFLWLSAASAAGRTLQLAAHGGLTLSSAAGNRLGRINVSWAFAGDDPEARQTRVAGIATGGQYRTEFQAIEASIALVVKRKLTSVALEDHRLVVDLGPDWSVEMLDFQQPLARQEALAEMSTLLALPAFDEIFINTRSHTQLSGSKGDGKLGIRPILEYRTAGVNYWHLPIDCASAPRGLADHTPWLNRLAAAPSVESMTTWQANEWGTPCPLDDKDFPWRFHRDGAVARGVRRLLLDIERRFPQTRIRTVIPQRSVVEHEVRKKLATMEKPAGGVYGANLYQHIWSSNNHSLAFGGGMARIDLTGLRVEPVYLGIRYLPPPQPLEVFFEACRADLAGRRGSRFRGPLGFLYEAQETLRAADTQATGRRREAIIRSLLAHQDDIQEVILYESADWLYYLPIHDPHAYLEAAKDL
;
A
#
# COMPACT_ATOMS: atom_id res chain seq x y z
N MET A 1 -4.57 -37.99 60.40
CA MET A 1 -5.75 -38.69 59.82
C MET A 1 -6.42 -37.79 58.77
N ILE A 2 -5.64 -37.19 57.87
CA ILE A 2 -6.04 -36.29 56.78
C ILE A 2 -5.10 -36.61 55.61
N GLU A 3 -5.19 -37.85 55.12
CA GLU A 3 -4.31 -38.33 54.03
C GLU A 3 -5.02 -39.36 53.13
N ARG A 4 -6.36 -39.45 53.17
CA ARG A 4 -7.12 -40.43 52.36
C ARG A 4 -8.46 -39.93 51.81
N CYS A 5 -8.53 -38.68 51.36
CA CYS A 5 -9.67 -38.22 50.53
C CYS A 5 -9.21 -37.42 49.30
N LEU A 6 -8.05 -37.78 48.73
CA LEU A 6 -7.74 -37.56 47.32
C LEU A 6 -7.94 -38.89 46.59
N MET A 7 -9.19 -39.22 46.27
CA MET A 7 -9.51 -40.10 45.14
C MET A 7 -10.99 -39.93 44.77
N ARG A 8 -11.21 -39.66 43.48
CA ARG A 8 -12.48 -39.59 42.74
C ARG A 8 -13.32 -38.34 42.96
N MET A 9 -13.05 -37.31 42.16
CA MET A 9 -14.07 -36.61 41.36
C MET A 9 -13.38 -35.96 40.16
N GLU A 10 -14.02 -36.09 39.00
CA GLU A 10 -13.46 -35.97 37.66
C GLU A 10 -13.04 -34.55 37.27
N THR A 11 -11.80 -34.40 36.83
CA THR A 11 -11.14 -33.16 36.37
C THR A 11 -11.44 -32.82 34.90
N GLY A 12 -12.66 -33.04 34.42
CA GLY A 12 -13.04 -32.75 33.03
C GLY A 12 -13.86 -31.46 32.83
N GLY A 13 -14.67 -31.09 33.82
CA GLY A 13 -15.64 -29.98 33.67
C GLY A 13 -15.11 -28.61 34.09
N LEU A 14 -14.29 -28.55 35.14
CA LEU A 14 -13.87 -27.28 35.75
C LEU A 14 -12.86 -26.49 34.91
N MET A 15 -12.01 -27.17 34.15
CA MET A 15 -11.01 -26.51 33.30
C MET A 15 -11.66 -25.92 32.02
N HIS A 16 -12.66 -26.60 31.44
CA HIS A 16 -13.44 -26.04 30.34
C HIS A 16 -14.34 -24.89 30.77
N TRP A 17 -14.87 -24.92 32.01
CA TRP A 17 -15.64 -23.83 32.57
C TRP A 17 -14.76 -22.63 32.93
N ALA A 18 -13.57 -22.86 33.50
CA ALA A 18 -12.61 -21.80 33.80
C ALA A 18 -12.05 -21.13 32.53
N VAL A 19 -11.80 -21.87 31.45
CA VAL A 19 -11.36 -21.29 30.16
C VAL A 19 -12.49 -20.52 29.46
N ARG A 20 -13.74 -20.99 29.56
CA ARG A 20 -14.90 -20.24 29.02
C ARG A 20 -15.21 -18.99 29.85
N VAL A 21 -15.10 -19.07 31.17
CA VAL A 21 -15.30 -17.91 32.06
C VAL A 21 -14.13 -16.93 31.96
N ALA A 22 -12.90 -17.40 31.80
CA ALA A 22 -11.75 -16.53 31.50
C ALA A 22 -11.89 -15.89 30.11
N GLY A 23 -12.36 -16.62 29.09
CA GLY A 23 -12.64 -16.08 27.76
C GLY A 23 -13.79 -15.07 27.73
N VAL A 24 -14.85 -15.29 28.52
CA VAL A 24 -15.97 -14.33 28.66
C VAL A 24 -15.57 -13.13 29.52
N LEU A 25 -14.79 -13.32 30.59
CA LEU A 25 -14.23 -12.22 31.38
C LEU A 25 -13.17 -11.44 30.63
N TRP A 26 -12.43 -12.06 29.70
CA TRP A 26 -11.54 -11.38 28.76
C TRP A 26 -12.32 -10.63 27.68
N LEU A 27 -13.42 -11.18 27.15
CA LEU A 27 -14.32 -10.47 26.25
C LEU A 27 -15.00 -9.27 26.95
N LEU A 28 -15.31 -9.40 28.25
CA LEU A 28 -15.82 -8.29 29.08
C LEU A 28 -14.72 -7.29 29.48
N ALA A 29 -13.45 -7.72 29.60
CA ALA A 29 -12.31 -6.83 29.81
C ALA A 29 -11.90 -6.10 28.51
N LEU A 30 -12.06 -6.75 27.35
CA LEU A 30 -11.92 -6.15 26.02
C LEU A 30 -13.04 -5.14 25.74
N ALA A 31 -14.25 -5.39 26.24
CA ALA A 31 -15.33 -4.38 26.25
C ALA A 31 -15.02 -3.16 27.14
N ARG A 32 -14.01 -3.24 28.03
CA ARG A 32 -13.61 -2.15 28.93
C ARG A 32 -12.53 -1.22 28.37
N TRP A 33 -12.01 -1.49 27.17
CA TRP A 33 -11.07 -0.61 26.46
C TRP A 33 -11.70 0.12 25.26
N GLY A 34 -13.03 0.15 25.21
CA GLY A 34 -13.82 1.01 24.34
C GLY A 34 -14.95 1.64 25.15
N ALA A 35 -15.10 2.95 25.04
CA ALA A 35 -16.08 3.79 25.74
C ALA A 35 -15.95 3.78 27.28
N ALA A 36 -15.38 4.85 27.84
CA ALA A 36 -16.06 5.43 28.98
C ALA A 36 -17.52 5.62 28.54
N ASP A 37 -18.47 5.14 29.34
CA ASP A 37 -19.90 5.31 29.12
C ASP A 37 -20.23 6.81 29.24
N GLU A 38 -19.82 7.58 28.23
CA GLU A 38 -20.15 8.98 28.07
C GLU A 38 -21.59 8.99 27.57
N GLY A 39 -22.53 8.90 28.53
CA GLY A 39 -23.97 8.89 28.26
C GLY A 39 -24.43 10.01 27.32
N PHE A 40 -25.65 9.87 26.79
CA PHE A 40 -26.27 10.71 25.76
C PHE A 40 -25.81 12.17 25.78
N ARG A 41 -25.22 12.67 24.69
CA ARG A 41 -24.71 14.05 24.58
C ARG A 41 -24.81 14.62 23.17
N LEU A 42 -24.65 15.94 23.04
CA LEU A 42 -24.40 16.53 21.72
C LEU A 42 -23.04 16.08 21.18
N SER A 43 -22.98 15.85 19.87
CA SER A 43 -21.72 15.63 19.17
C SER A 43 -20.83 16.87 19.29
N GLY A 44 -19.61 16.71 19.79
CA GLY A 44 -18.69 17.84 20.03
C GLY A 44 -18.25 18.55 18.75
N ARG A 45 -18.34 17.86 17.61
CA ARG A 45 -17.85 18.35 16.30
C ARG A 45 -18.94 18.94 15.41
N ASN A 46 -20.17 19.10 15.91
CA ASN A 46 -21.26 19.79 15.21
C ASN A 46 -20.91 21.24 14.81
N THR A 47 -20.03 21.89 15.56
CA THR A 47 -19.64 23.30 15.35
C THR A 47 -18.52 23.47 14.32
N GLU A 48 -17.77 22.41 14.01
CA GLU A 48 -16.57 22.47 13.17
C GLU A 48 -16.89 22.67 11.68
N THR A 49 -18.01 22.13 11.19
CA THR A 49 -18.37 22.10 9.77
C THR A 49 -19.84 22.50 9.62
N PRO A 50 -20.18 23.46 8.76
CA PRO A 50 -21.56 23.88 8.54
C PRO A 50 -22.48 22.73 8.09
N PHE A 51 -23.76 22.86 8.40
CA PHE A 51 -24.83 22.02 7.88
C PHE A 51 -25.25 22.57 6.51
N ALA A 52 -24.80 21.89 5.45
CA ALA A 52 -25.09 22.27 4.07
C ALA A 52 -26.50 21.78 3.68
N TYR A 53 -27.52 22.64 3.65
CA TYR A 53 -28.89 22.25 3.29
C TYR A 53 -29.12 22.27 1.77
N VAL A 54 -30.01 21.43 1.25
CA VAL A 54 -30.32 21.36 -0.19
C VAL A 54 -31.40 22.38 -0.52
N VAL A 55 -31.13 23.31 -1.43
CA VAL A 55 -32.13 24.28 -1.92
C VAL A 55 -33.26 23.56 -2.63
N GLY A 56 -34.51 23.87 -2.29
CA GLY A 56 -35.70 23.18 -2.81
C GLY A 56 -35.83 21.73 -2.33
N GLY A 57 -35.13 21.35 -1.26
CA GLY A 57 -35.07 19.98 -0.78
C GLY A 57 -35.00 19.86 0.73
N GLU A 58 -34.73 18.64 1.18
CA GLU A 58 -34.64 18.28 2.59
C GLU A 58 -33.33 17.55 2.87
N ARG A 59 -32.77 17.77 4.05
CA ARG A 59 -31.65 16.99 4.58
C ARG A 59 -31.76 16.84 6.09
N SER A 60 -31.26 15.72 6.63
CA SER A 60 -31.29 15.42 8.06
C SER A 60 -29.98 14.83 8.55
N TRP A 61 -29.49 15.28 9.71
CA TRP A 61 -28.21 14.89 10.29
C TRP A 61 -28.33 14.34 11.71
N PRO A 62 -27.51 13.35 12.09
CA PRO A 62 -27.28 13.06 13.49
C PRO A 62 -26.54 14.25 14.15
N ILE A 63 -26.95 14.62 15.36
CA ILE A 63 -26.34 15.71 16.14
C ILE A 63 -25.93 15.29 17.55
N THR A 64 -26.10 14.01 17.89
CA THR A 64 -25.89 13.44 19.22
C THR A 64 -25.01 12.19 19.17
N LEU A 65 -24.45 11.82 20.31
CA LEU A 65 -23.67 10.60 20.55
C LEU A 65 -24.20 9.86 21.78
N GLY A 66 -23.91 8.56 21.86
CA GLY A 66 -24.34 7.69 22.96
C GLY A 66 -25.72 7.06 22.73
N ALA A 67 -26.16 6.25 23.68
CA ALA A 67 -27.50 5.66 23.65
C ALA A 67 -28.58 6.76 23.71
N LEU A 68 -29.66 6.60 22.96
CA LEU A 68 -30.77 7.55 22.90
C LEU A 68 -31.37 7.79 24.29
N ASP A 69 -31.43 9.05 24.72
CA ASP A 69 -32.12 9.46 25.95
C ASP A 69 -33.35 10.29 25.59
N LEU A 70 -34.53 9.68 25.73
CA LEU A 70 -35.81 10.31 25.42
C LEU A 70 -36.19 11.42 26.41
N THR A 71 -35.45 11.58 27.51
CA THR A 71 -35.63 12.72 28.43
C THR A 71 -34.91 13.98 27.96
N ALA A 72 -34.09 13.89 26.92
CA ALA A 72 -33.36 15.02 26.38
C ALA A 72 -34.30 16.03 25.71
N VAL A 73 -34.23 17.29 26.17
CA VAL A 73 -35.01 18.40 25.61
C VAL A 73 -34.11 19.29 24.77
N PHE A 74 -34.50 19.47 23.51
CA PHE A 74 -33.81 20.32 22.54
C PHE A 74 -34.54 21.64 22.32
N GLU A 75 -33.79 22.71 22.19
CA GLU A 75 -34.29 24.05 21.86
C GLU A 75 -33.31 24.72 20.88
N LEU A 76 -33.83 25.07 19.71
CA LEU A 76 -33.17 25.94 18.75
C LEU A 76 -33.50 27.39 19.08
N GLN A 77 -32.51 28.28 18.97
CA GLN A 77 -32.71 29.73 19.09
C GLN A 77 -32.07 30.46 17.91
N LEU A 78 -32.86 31.27 17.22
CA LEU A 78 -32.36 32.30 16.30
C LEU A 78 -32.09 33.57 17.11
N ARG A 79 -30.88 34.12 16.99
CA ARG A 79 -30.46 35.33 17.70
C ARG A 79 -30.02 36.43 16.76
N HIS A 80 -30.26 37.67 17.16
CA HIS A 80 -29.69 38.86 16.53
C HIS A 80 -28.98 39.67 17.62
N GLY A 81 -27.65 39.58 17.67
CA GLY A 81 -26.90 40.05 18.83
C GLY A 81 -27.24 39.22 20.07
N ASP A 82 -27.61 39.90 21.17
CA ASP A 82 -28.00 39.24 22.42
C ASP A 82 -29.50 38.87 22.47
N ASP A 83 -30.31 39.35 21.52
CA ASP A 83 -31.76 39.13 21.49
C ASP A 83 -32.13 37.81 20.81
N ILE A 84 -33.02 37.04 21.46
CA ILE A 84 -33.63 35.83 20.89
C ILE A 84 -34.84 36.24 20.04
N VAL A 85 -34.71 36.09 18.72
CA VAL A 85 -35.74 36.45 17.73
C VAL A 85 -36.80 35.35 17.63
N GLN A 86 -36.37 34.08 17.67
CA GLN A 86 -37.25 32.92 17.65
C GLN A 86 -36.62 31.80 18.47
N ARG A 87 -37.43 30.99 19.15
CA ARG A 87 -36.97 29.78 19.85
C ARG A 87 -38.02 28.67 19.83
N GLY A 88 -37.57 27.42 19.87
CA GLY A 88 -38.43 26.24 19.93
C GLY A 88 -37.71 24.98 19.43
N GLN A 89 -38.43 23.87 19.30
CA GLN A 89 -37.90 22.68 18.60
C GLN A 89 -37.83 22.86 17.09
N GLN A 90 -38.54 23.86 16.57
CA GLN A 90 -38.50 24.31 15.19
C GLN A 90 -38.30 25.83 15.16
N VAL A 91 -37.47 26.28 14.23
CA VAL A 91 -37.20 27.69 13.95
C VAL A 91 -37.20 27.88 12.43
N ASP A 92 -37.75 28.99 11.97
CA ASP A 92 -37.84 29.32 10.55
C ASP A 92 -36.91 30.52 10.28
N VAL A 93 -36.06 30.40 9.27
CA VAL A 93 -35.10 31.44 8.86
C VAL A 93 -35.31 31.68 7.37
N GLY A 94 -36.05 32.74 7.03
CA GLY A 94 -36.44 32.97 5.64
C GLY A 94 -37.34 31.85 5.13
N ASP A 95 -36.92 31.18 4.05
CA ASP A 95 -37.60 30.02 3.45
C ASP A 95 -36.94 28.69 3.89
N VAL A 96 -36.18 28.70 5.00
CA VAL A 96 -35.60 27.51 5.64
C VAL A 96 -36.31 27.19 6.94
N GLN A 97 -36.86 25.98 7.03
CA GLN A 97 -37.36 25.41 8.27
C GLN A 97 -36.30 24.48 8.87
N VAL A 98 -35.88 24.76 10.10
CA VAL A 98 -34.93 23.94 10.86
C VAL A 98 -35.63 23.37 12.08
N MET A 99 -35.58 22.04 12.25
CA MET A 99 -36.21 21.36 13.39
C MET A 99 -35.34 20.24 13.95
N VAL A 100 -35.54 19.90 15.23
CA VAL A 100 -35.04 18.67 15.82
C VAL A 100 -36.17 17.64 15.85
N THR A 101 -35.98 16.49 15.20
CA THR A 101 -36.99 15.43 15.11
C THR A 101 -37.09 14.60 16.38
N ASP A 102 -38.14 13.78 16.50
CA ASP A 102 -38.33 12.82 17.59
C ASP A 102 -37.20 11.78 17.68
N GLN A 103 -36.49 11.53 16.58
CA GLN A 103 -35.27 10.69 16.58
C GLN A 103 -34.01 11.49 16.93
N LEU A 104 -34.16 12.70 17.45
CA LEU A 104 -33.08 13.61 17.87
C LEU A 104 -32.10 13.93 16.73
N ARG A 105 -32.63 14.05 15.50
CA ARG A 105 -31.89 14.48 14.32
C ARG A 105 -32.19 15.92 14.00
N LEU A 106 -31.21 16.65 13.49
CA LEU A 106 -31.43 17.97 12.93
C LEU A 106 -31.97 17.81 11.50
N ARG A 107 -33.19 18.26 11.22
CA ARG A 107 -33.82 18.23 9.91
C ARG A 107 -33.95 19.65 9.38
N VAL A 108 -33.56 19.85 8.13
CA VAL A 108 -33.67 21.14 7.44
C VAL A 108 -34.43 20.94 6.13
N VAL A 109 -35.48 21.73 5.95
CA VAL A 109 -36.26 21.82 4.71
C VAL A 109 -36.09 23.25 4.18
N ALA A 110 -35.62 23.40 2.95
CA ALA A 110 -35.42 24.72 2.35
C ALA A 110 -36.24 24.84 1.08
N GLY A 111 -36.88 26.00 0.88
CA GLY A 111 -37.61 26.28 -0.35
C GLY A 111 -36.70 26.57 -1.55
N PRO A 112 -37.29 26.77 -2.74
CA PRO A 112 -36.60 26.64 -4.04
C PRO A 112 -35.66 27.81 -4.38
N ALA A 113 -35.74 28.94 -3.68
CA ALA A 113 -34.99 30.16 -3.99
C ALA A 113 -33.96 30.57 -2.91
N GLU A 114 -33.82 29.75 -1.87
CA GLU A 114 -33.08 30.12 -0.68
C GLU A 114 -31.56 30.02 -0.86
N LYS A 115 -30.82 30.99 -0.31
CA LYS A 115 -29.36 31.13 -0.45
C LYS A 115 -28.66 31.63 0.82
N ALA A 116 -29.38 31.91 1.90
CA ALA A 116 -28.83 32.55 3.09
C ALA A 116 -27.96 31.60 3.93
N ALA A 117 -26.76 32.04 4.30
CA ALA A 117 -26.03 31.44 5.41
C ALA A 117 -26.51 32.06 6.73
N PHE A 118 -26.71 31.24 7.75
CA PHE A 118 -27.19 31.68 9.07
C PHE A 118 -26.64 30.79 10.19
N SER A 119 -26.94 31.14 11.43
CA SER A 119 -26.55 30.36 12.60
C SER A 119 -27.67 30.26 13.62
N LEU A 120 -27.76 29.11 14.29
CA LEU A 120 -28.71 28.85 15.38
C LEU A 120 -27.97 28.37 16.61
N HIS A 121 -28.43 28.79 17.79
CA HIS A 121 -28.00 28.17 19.04
C HIS A 121 -28.84 26.92 19.28
N LEU A 122 -28.19 25.77 19.40
CA LEU A 122 -28.79 24.52 19.84
C LEU A 122 -28.53 24.33 21.33
N ILE A 123 -29.58 24.24 22.13
CA ILE A 123 -29.52 23.94 23.56
C ILE A 123 -30.07 22.54 23.77
N CYS A 124 -29.28 21.68 24.43
CA CYS A 124 -29.69 20.34 24.85
C CYS A 124 -29.69 20.27 26.38
N ARG A 125 -30.82 19.84 26.96
CA ARG A 125 -30.97 19.64 28.40
C ARG A 125 -31.25 18.16 28.66
N VAL A 126 -30.35 17.48 29.36
CA VAL A 126 -30.47 16.05 29.67
C VAL A 126 -29.90 15.76 31.06
N ALA A 127 -30.65 15.06 31.92
CA ALA A 127 -30.23 14.67 33.27
C ALA A 127 -29.58 15.81 34.10
N GLY A 128 -30.13 17.02 34.02
CA GLY A 128 -29.61 18.21 34.73
C GLY A 128 -28.38 18.87 34.09
N ARG A 129 -27.82 18.31 33.02
CA ARG A 129 -26.78 18.94 32.20
C ARG A 129 -27.40 19.80 31.11
N VAL A 130 -26.85 20.99 30.90
CA VAL A 130 -27.19 21.87 29.77
C VAL A 130 -25.95 22.00 28.89
N ASP A 131 -26.10 21.65 27.61
CA ASP A 131 -25.09 21.86 26.58
C ASP A 131 -25.63 22.86 25.55
N MET A 132 -24.76 23.74 25.05
CA MET A 132 -25.11 24.78 24.09
C MET A 132 -24.05 24.83 22.98
N GLN A 133 -24.52 24.72 21.73
CA GLN A 133 -23.67 24.78 20.54
C GLN A 133 -24.22 25.81 19.55
N VAL A 134 -23.33 26.53 18.86
CA VAL A 134 -23.71 27.39 17.74
C VAL A 134 -23.54 26.61 16.44
N LEU A 135 -24.65 26.27 15.80
CA LEU A 135 -24.69 25.55 14.54
C LEU A 135 -24.70 26.54 13.38
N ARG A 136 -23.87 26.29 12.36
CA ARG A 136 -23.78 27.10 11.14
C ARG A 136 -24.48 26.39 9.99
N PHE A 137 -25.27 27.13 9.21
CA PHE A 137 -26.01 26.60 8.06
C PHE A 137 -25.63 27.35 6.79
N GLN A 138 -25.63 26.65 5.66
CA GLN A 138 -25.36 27.22 4.35
C GLN A 138 -26.08 26.40 3.26
N PRO A 139 -26.38 26.97 2.08
CA PRO A 139 -26.82 26.17 0.95
C PRO A 139 -25.69 25.22 0.51
N ALA A 140 -26.05 23.98 0.21
CA ALA A 140 -25.15 23.01 -0.42
C ALA A 140 -24.89 23.46 -1.87
N PRO A 141 -23.63 23.40 -2.35
CA PRO A 141 -23.36 23.58 -3.77
C PRO A 141 -24.13 22.56 -4.62
N PRO A 142 -24.43 22.85 -5.88
CA PRO A 142 -25.04 21.87 -6.78
C PRO A 142 -24.11 20.66 -6.94
N GLU A 143 -24.71 19.50 -7.23
CA GLU A 143 -23.94 18.28 -7.50
C GLU A 143 -22.97 18.51 -8.67
N ARG A 144 -21.71 18.15 -8.46
CA ARG A 144 -20.63 18.34 -9.43
C ARG A 144 -20.26 17.03 -10.10
N ARG A 145 -19.78 17.10 -11.34
CA ARG A 145 -19.11 15.99 -12.05
C ARG A 145 -17.67 15.77 -11.55
N VAL A 146 -17.50 15.77 -10.23
CA VAL A 146 -16.23 15.64 -9.52
C VAL A 146 -16.41 14.63 -8.39
N SER A 147 -15.53 13.63 -8.36
CA SER A 147 -15.46 12.63 -7.30
C SER A 147 -14.09 12.66 -6.65
N TYR A 148 -14.00 12.30 -5.37
CA TYR A 148 -12.71 12.20 -4.68
C TYR A 148 -12.31 10.73 -4.48
N ILE A 149 -11.03 10.42 -4.67
CA ILE A 149 -10.42 9.18 -4.19
C ILE A 149 -9.84 9.43 -2.81
N SER A 150 -10.37 8.72 -1.83
CA SER A 150 -9.88 8.68 -0.45
C SER A 150 -8.74 7.69 -0.34
N ASP A 151 -7.62 8.16 0.22
CA ASP A 151 -6.67 7.29 0.92
C ASP A 151 -7.16 7.23 2.37
N PHE A 152 -7.81 6.12 2.73
CA PHE A 152 -8.56 6.09 3.98
C PHE A 152 -7.66 6.26 5.22
N VAL A 153 -6.39 5.85 5.13
CA VAL A 153 -5.43 6.05 6.22
C VAL A 153 -5.14 7.53 6.42
N ASP A 154 -4.90 8.28 5.33
CA ASP A 154 -4.66 9.72 5.39
C ASP A 154 -5.90 10.47 5.88
N ASP A 155 -7.09 10.05 5.45
CA ASP A 155 -8.35 10.62 5.93
C ASP A 155 -8.51 10.39 7.44
N LEU A 156 -8.25 9.19 7.94
CA LEU A 156 -8.29 8.89 9.39
C LEU A 156 -7.27 9.72 10.17
N ILE A 157 -6.06 9.93 9.62
CA ILE A 157 -5.06 10.83 10.20
C ILE A 157 -5.65 12.25 10.31
N ARG A 158 -6.26 12.79 9.26
CA ARG A 158 -6.88 14.12 9.32
C ARG A 158 -8.05 14.20 10.30
N ILE A 159 -8.85 13.14 10.39
CA ILE A 159 -10.03 13.11 11.26
C ILE A 159 -9.65 13.04 12.74
N ALA A 160 -8.64 12.22 13.09
CA ALA A 160 -8.43 11.79 14.47
C ALA A 160 -7.05 12.11 15.06
N TRP A 161 -6.04 12.46 14.27
CA TRP A 161 -4.72 12.80 14.83
C TRP A 161 -4.70 14.21 15.43
N ASP A 162 -4.45 14.30 16.73
CA ASP A 162 -4.19 15.57 17.40
C ASP A 162 -2.68 15.87 17.39
N GLY A 163 -2.23 16.63 16.40
CA GLY A 163 -0.81 16.99 16.26
C GLY A 163 -0.25 17.80 17.43
N SER A 164 -1.10 18.59 18.12
CA SER A 164 -0.68 19.41 19.27
C SER A 164 -0.41 18.56 20.51
N ARG A 165 -1.27 17.56 20.74
CA ARG A 165 -1.18 16.62 21.87
C ARG A 165 -0.43 15.34 21.52
N ARG A 166 0.00 15.19 20.26
CA ARG A 166 0.69 14.00 19.70
C ARG A 166 -0.01 12.69 20.03
N ARG A 167 -1.34 12.67 19.95
CA ARG A 167 -2.16 11.50 20.28
C ARG A 167 -3.35 11.36 19.33
N TRP A 168 -3.81 10.12 19.19
CA TRP A 168 -5.07 9.83 18.54
C TRP A 168 -6.24 10.27 19.44
N ARG A 169 -7.19 10.99 18.85
CA ARG A 169 -8.54 11.13 19.39
C ARG A 169 -9.29 9.81 19.17
N PRO A 170 -10.34 9.52 19.96
CA PRO A 170 -11.24 8.41 19.66
C PRO A 170 -11.75 8.46 18.21
N LEU A 171 -11.84 7.30 17.56
CA LEU A 171 -12.41 7.15 16.23
C LEU A 171 -13.93 6.98 16.34
N ASP A 172 -14.58 8.07 16.70
CA ASP A 172 -16.01 8.09 16.98
C ASP A 172 -16.82 8.58 15.77
N ARG A 173 -18.13 8.34 15.83
CA ARG A 173 -19.07 8.72 14.77
C ARG A 173 -19.02 10.22 14.44
N ASP A 174 -18.82 11.08 15.44
CA ASP A 174 -18.81 12.53 15.21
C ASP A 174 -17.69 13.01 14.29
N GLY A 175 -16.54 12.33 14.29
CA GLY A 175 -15.46 12.59 13.35
C GLY A 175 -15.82 12.21 11.92
N PHE A 176 -16.54 11.11 11.73
CA PHE A 176 -17.06 10.73 10.42
C PHE A 176 -18.18 11.66 9.95
N ASP A 177 -19.11 12.02 10.83
CA ASP A 177 -20.19 12.96 10.49
C ASP A 177 -19.60 14.32 10.07
N GLN A 178 -18.59 14.80 10.79
CA GLN A 178 -17.85 16.02 10.45
C GLN A 178 -17.17 15.90 9.07
N TYR A 179 -16.53 14.76 8.78
CA TYR A 179 -15.89 14.50 7.49
C TYR A 179 -16.89 14.48 6.32
N PHE A 180 -18.02 13.79 6.45
CA PHE A 180 -19.05 13.74 5.39
C PHE A 180 -19.80 15.06 5.23
N ARG A 181 -19.97 15.85 6.30
CA ARG A 181 -20.46 17.24 6.17
C ARG A 181 -19.51 18.10 5.30
N ARG A 182 -18.17 17.89 5.37
CA ARG A 182 -17.24 18.63 4.48
C ARG A 182 -17.46 18.27 3.02
N LEU A 183 -17.68 17.00 2.71
CA LEU A 183 -18.01 16.54 1.35
C LEU A 183 -19.29 17.22 0.84
N GLN A 184 -20.34 17.27 1.66
CA GLN A 184 -21.57 17.99 1.36
C GLN A 184 -21.34 19.49 1.09
N CYS A 185 -20.50 20.15 1.89
CA CYS A 185 -20.14 21.55 1.69
C CYS A 185 -19.35 21.80 0.38
N HIS A 186 -18.72 20.77 -0.18
CA HIS A 186 -18.01 20.81 -1.45
C HIS A 186 -18.87 20.38 -2.65
N GLY A 187 -20.14 20.02 -2.44
CA GLY A 187 -21.02 19.49 -3.48
C GLY A 187 -20.64 18.08 -3.95
N ILE A 188 -19.90 17.32 -3.12
CA ILE A 188 -19.47 15.95 -3.42
C ILE A 188 -20.49 14.97 -2.86
N THR A 189 -21.07 14.14 -3.72
CA THR A 189 -22.08 13.12 -3.37
C THR A 189 -21.51 11.71 -3.33
N ARG A 190 -20.28 11.51 -3.80
CA ARG A 190 -19.62 10.20 -3.86
C ARG A 190 -18.15 10.26 -3.48
N LEU A 191 -17.73 9.26 -2.71
CA LEU A 191 -16.34 9.05 -2.33
C LEU A 191 -15.86 7.67 -2.77
N ILE A 192 -14.73 7.62 -3.48
CA ILE A 192 -14.08 6.37 -3.87
C ILE A 192 -13.05 6.03 -2.80
N VAL A 193 -13.37 5.07 -1.93
CA VAL A 193 -12.61 4.77 -0.72
C VAL A 193 -11.60 3.66 -0.99
N TRP A 194 -10.31 3.95 -0.81
CA TRP A 194 -9.30 2.90 -0.71
C TRP A 194 -9.04 2.54 0.75
N PRO A 195 -9.50 1.37 1.23
CA PRO A 195 -9.46 0.99 2.65
C PRO A 195 -8.10 0.42 3.10
N SER A 196 -6.99 0.76 2.43
CA SER A 196 -5.66 0.12 2.53
C SER A 196 -5.50 -1.14 1.63
N PRO A 197 -4.27 -1.68 1.39
CA PRO A 197 -3.98 -2.78 0.45
C PRO A 197 -4.81 -4.03 0.67
N PHE A 198 -5.09 -4.32 1.93
CA PHE A 198 -6.12 -5.23 2.36
C PHE A 198 -6.93 -4.50 3.41
N PRO A 199 -8.26 -4.64 3.36
CA PRO A 199 -9.13 -3.67 3.99
C PRO A 199 -8.95 -3.68 5.50
N THR A 200 -8.97 -2.47 6.07
CA THR A 200 -9.14 -2.24 7.50
C THR A 200 -10.42 -2.87 8.05
N LEU A 201 -11.38 -3.22 7.20
CA LEU A 201 -12.53 -4.05 7.53
C LEU A 201 -12.38 -5.42 6.88
N VAL A 202 -12.36 -6.47 7.70
CA VAL A 202 -12.41 -7.85 7.25
C VAL A 202 -13.52 -8.59 7.99
N ASN A 203 -14.11 -9.59 7.36
CA ASN A 203 -14.86 -10.60 8.10
C ASN A 203 -13.90 -11.75 8.44
N PRO A 204 -13.58 -12.00 9.73
CA PRO A 204 -12.74 -13.12 10.14
C PRO A 204 -13.15 -14.47 9.56
N GLU A 205 -14.45 -14.68 9.35
CA GLU A 205 -15.02 -15.91 8.80
C GLU A 205 -14.70 -16.12 7.32
N ASN A 206 -14.19 -15.11 6.61
CA ASN A 206 -13.68 -15.25 5.25
C ASN A 206 -12.42 -16.11 5.20
N TYR A 207 -11.73 -16.28 6.34
CA TYR A 207 -10.44 -16.95 6.42
C TYR A 207 -10.53 -18.25 7.21
N PRO A 208 -9.60 -19.20 6.96
CA PRO A 208 -9.42 -20.32 7.88
C PRO A 208 -9.19 -19.82 9.31
N ALA A 209 -9.92 -20.40 10.27
CA ALA A 209 -9.89 -19.96 11.67
C ALA A 209 -8.49 -19.95 12.27
N GLU A 210 -7.64 -20.91 11.87
CA GLU A 210 -6.25 -20.97 12.28
C GLU A 210 -5.42 -19.79 11.75
N ASP A 211 -5.60 -19.42 10.49
CA ASP A 211 -4.85 -18.32 9.87
C ASP A 211 -5.26 -16.97 10.46
N TRP A 212 -6.57 -16.76 10.67
CA TRP A 212 -7.06 -15.57 11.36
C TRP A 212 -6.57 -15.53 12.81
N GLY A 213 -6.65 -16.65 13.54
CA GLY A 213 -6.18 -16.74 14.92
C GLY A 213 -4.69 -16.41 15.06
N ARG A 214 -3.85 -16.90 14.13
CA ARG A 214 -2.42 -16.55 14.07
C ARG A 214 -2.19 -15.07 13.78
N TYR A 215 -2.92 -14.50 12.82
CA TYR A 215 -2.86 -13.07 12.52
C TYR A 215 -3.21 -12.24 13.76
N ALA A 216 -4.35 -12.54 14.39
CA ALA A 216 -4.83 -11.83 15.57
C ALA A 216 -3.84 -11.92 16.74
N ALA A 217 -3.26 -13.09 16.99
CA ALA A 217 -2.26 -13.27 18.05
C ALA A 217 -0.99 -12.44 17.81
N CYS A 218 -0.49 -12.38 16.56
CA CYS A 218 0.66 -11.53 16.21
C CYS A 218 0.33 -10.04 16.37
N ALA A 219 -0.86 -9.61 15.91
CA ALA A 219 -1.30 -8.22 16.03
C ALA A 219 -1.48 -7.80 17.50
N GLN A 220 -2.12 -8.64 18.33
CA GLN A 220 -2.29 -8.41 19.77
C GLN A 220 -0.95 -8.28 20.48
N ALA A 221 0.03 -9.15 20.17
CA ALA A 221 1.37 -9.07 20.74
C ALA A 221 2.06 -7.71 20.50
N ILE A 222 1.80 -7.06 19.35
CA ILE A 222 2.32 -5.72 19.04
C ILE A 222 1.48 -4.63 19.71
N LEU A 223 0.16 -4.79 19.74
CA LEU A 223 -0.77 -3.81 20.30
C LEU A 223 -0.67 -3.72 21.82
N GLU A 224 -0.36 -4.81 22.50
CA GLU A 224 -0.33 -4.94 23.96
C GLU A 224 1.07 -4.72 24.56
N ASP A 225 2.12 -4.62 23.74
CA ASP A 225 3.48 -4.39 24.21
C ASP A 225 3.64 -3.01 24.88
N ARG A 226 3.76 -3.00 26.21
CA ARG A 226 3.86 -1.77 27.00
C ARG A 226 5.11 -0.95 26.68
N SER A 227 6.22 -1.62 26.35
CA SER A 227 7.48 -0.94 26.00
C SER A 227 7.31 -0.13 24.72
N LEU A 228 6.76 -0.75 23.68
CA LEU A 228 6.45 -0.08 22.42
C LEU A 228 5.42 1.03 22.62
N GLN A 229 4.35 0.81 23.39
CA GLN A 229 3.36 1.86 23.66
C GLN A 229 3.99 3.10 24.30
N THR A 230 4.86 2.90 25.29
CA THR A 230 5.58 4.00 25.95
C THR A 230 6.47 4.74 24.96
N GLU A 231 7.26 4.00 24.18
CA GLU A 231 8.14 4.57 23.14
C GLU A 231 7.36 5.38 22.09
N LEU A 232 6.21 4.89 21.64
CA LEU A 232 5.36 5.59 20.66
C LEU A 232 4.67 6.83 21.24
N GLN A 233 4.44 6.88 22.56
CA GLN A 233 3.91 8.07 23.23
C GLN A 233 4.97 9.17 23.33
N GLU A 234 6.22 8.79 23.61
CA GLU A 234 7.36 9.69 23.73
C GLU A 234 7.90 10.15 22.36
N ALA A 235 7.70 9.35 21.31
CA ALA A 235 8.21 9.63 19.98
C ALA A 235 7.69 10.96 19.40
N PRO A 236 8.56 11.73 18.71
CA PRO A 236 8.14 12.96 18.05
C PRO A 236 7.22 12.65 16.85
N GLY A 237 6.19 13.47 16.67
CA GLY A 237 5.29 13.39 15.53
C GLY A 237 4.43 12.12 15.50
N LEU A 238 4.21 11.59 14.29
CA LEU A 238 3.42 10.40 14.04
C LEU A 238 4.30 9.33 13.37
N PRO A 239 5.11 8.57 14.15
CA PRO A 239 5.95 7.51 13.59
C PRO A 239 5.09 6.38 13.02
N SER A 240 5.64 5.60 12.09
CA SER A 240 4.85 4.66 11.30
C SER A 240 4.09 3.62 12.12
N TRP A 241 4.72 3.07 13.16
CA TRP A 241 4.08 2.10 14.04
C TRP A 241 2.93 2.67 14.88
N LYS A 242 2.83 3.99 15.03
CA LYS A 242 1.71 4.63 15.73
C LYS A 242 0.42 4.64 14.91
N TRP A 243 0.51 4.81 13.59
CA TRP A 243 -0.67 4.68 12.73
C TRP A 243 -0.91 3.23 12.30
N LEU A 244 0.12 2.37 12.19
CA LEU A 244 -0.09 0.93 11.98
C LEU A 244 -0.84 0.26 13.13
N GLN A 245 -0.56 0.63 14.39
CA GLN A 245 -1.35 0.16 15.53
C GLN A 245 -2.83 0.56 15.43
N MET A 246 -3.13 1.76 14.91
CA MET A 246 -4.50 2.15 14.62
C MET A 246 -5.14 1.23 13.57
N LEU A 247 -4.45 0.95 12.45
CA LEU A 247 -4.98 0.07 11.41
C LEU A 247 -5.18 -1.37 11.90
N MET A 248 -4.27 -1.90 12.71
CA MET A 248 -4.43 -3.22 13.33
C MET A 248 -5.65 -3.27 14.26
N ARG A 249 -5.89 -2.22 15.05
CA ARG A 249 -7.12 -2.12 15.88
C ARG A 249 -8.37 -2.09 15.03
N LEU A 250 -8.40 -1.29 13.97
CA LEU A 250 -9.54 -1.25 13.04
C LEU A 250 -9.83 -2.62 12.42
N ARG A 251 -8.79 -3.36 12.07
CA ARG A 251 -8.95 -4.69 11.49
C ARG A 251 -9.42 -5.74 12.48
N LEU A 252 -9.07 -5.59 13.75
CA LEU A 252 -9.55 -6.46 14.83
C LEU A 252 -10.93 -6.05 15.36
N ASP A 253 -11.37 -4.81 15.12
CA ASP A 253 -12.68 -4.28 15.52
C ASP A 253 -13.46 -3.69 14.32
N PRO A 254 -14.34 -4.48 13.68
CA PRO A 254 -15.10 -4.03 12.52
C PRO A 254 -16.17 -2.96 12.84
N SER A 255 -16.41 -2.61 14.12
CA SER A 255 -17.45 -1.64 14.50
C SER A 255 -17.20 -0.24 13.94
N VAL A 256 -15.93 0.20 13.88
CA VAL A 256 -15.57 1.55 13.44
C VAL A 256 -15.91 1.76 11.96
N MET A 257 -15.65 0.76 11.12
CA MET A 257 -15.97 0.83 9.68
C MET A 257 -17.47 0.78 9.41
N ARG A 258 -18.23 0.06 10.24
CA ARG A 258 -19.71 0.16 10.23
C ARG A 258 -20.18 1.56 10.58
N SER A 259 -19.58 2.21 11.58
CA SER A 259 -19.87 3.61 11.92
C SER A 259 -19.54 4.58 10.80
N TYR A 260 -18.40 4.38 10.11
CA TYR A 260 -18.02 5.18 8.94
C TYR A 260 -19.04 5.05 7.81
N ALA A 261 -19.40 3.82 7.42
CA ALA A 261 -20.38 3.56 6.36
C ALA A 261 -21.79 4.07 6.71
N ALA A 262 -22.22 3.88 7.96
CA ALA A 262 -23.49 4.40 8.44
C ALA A 262 -23.51 5.94 8.45
N SER A 263 -22.40 6.57 8.82
CA SER A 263 -22.27 8.03 8.75
C SER A 263 -22.35 8.51 7.29
N ALA A 264 -21.69 7.85 6.34
CA ALA A 264 -21.81 8.18 4.91
C ALA A 264 -23.26 8.13 4.42
N SER A 265 -23.97 7.04 4.75
CA SER A 265 -25.38 6.85 4.41
C SER A 265 -26.28 7.92 5.00
N ASP A 266 -26.09 8.26 6.27
CA ASP A 266 -26.84 9.32 6.96
C ASP A 266 -26.62 10.71 6.34
N HIS A 267 -25.48 10.91 5.67
CA HIS A 267 -25.14 12.13 4.97
C HIS A 267 -25.43 12.06 3.46
N GLY A 268 -26.07 10.98 2.98
CA GLY A 268 -26.38 10.79 1.56
C GLY A 268 -25.14 10.74 0.66
N ILE A 269 -24.00 10.28 1.19
CA ILE A 269 -22.76 10.11 0.44
C ILE A 269 -22.64 8.66 0.01
N GLY A 270 -22.63 8.41 -1.31
CA GLY A 270 -22.35 7.10 -1.87
C GLY A 270 -20.87 6.73 -1.74
N LEU A 271 -20.58 5.46 -1.46
CA LEU A 271 -19.23 4.95 -1.33
C LEU A 271 -18.91 3.96 -2.44
N SER A 272 -17.77 4.16 -3.09
CA SER A 272 -17.22 3.18 -4.04
C SER A 272 -16.03 2.49 -3.39
N LEU A 273 -16.02 1.16 -3.37
CA LEU A 273 -14.86 0.40 -2.93
C LEU A 273 -13.75 0.48 -3.98
N SER A 274 -12.63 1.12 -3.65
CA SER A 274 -11.41 1.03 -4.46
C SER A 274 -10.62 -0.23 -4.14
N PHE A 275 -10.70 -1.24 -5.00
CA PHE A 275 -9.83 -2.42 -4.93
C PHE A 275 -8.63 -2.26 -5.84
N ARG A 276 -7.45 -2.66 -5.35
CA ARG A 276 -6.17 -2.44 -6.03
C ARG A 276 -5.40 -3.76 -6.19
N PRO A 277 -5.45 -4.39 -7.38
CA PRO A 277 -4.86 -5.71 -7.61
C PRO A 277 -3.36 -5.83 -7.30
N PHE A 278 -2.60 -4.74 -7.37
CA PHE A 278 -1.14 -4.73 -7.21
C PHE A 278 -0.66 -4.05 -5.93
N GLU A 279 -1.56 -3.73 -5.01
CA GLU A 279 -1.23 -2.97 -3.80
C GLU A 279 -0.71 -3.86 -2.67
N ALA A 280 -0.86 -5.19 -2.76
CA ALA A 280 -0.30 -6.13 -1.80
C ALA A 280 1.20 -5.90 -1.53
N ALA A 281 1.93 -5.30 -2.49
CA ALA A 281 3.30 -4.83 -2.32
C ALA A 281 3.51 -3.91 -1.11
N LEU A 282 2.53 -3.09 -0.71
CA LEU A 282 2.67 -2.19 0.44
C LEU A 282 2.89 -2.95 1.76
N THR A 283 2.42 -4.20 1.83
CA THR A 283 2.55 -5.04 3.02
C THR A 283 4.00 -5.30 3.42
N LYS A 284 4.94 -5.21 2.47
CA LYS A 284 6.37 -5.42 2.71
C LYS A 284 7.07 -4.27 3.44
N TYR A 285 6.43 -3.10 3.50
CA TYR A 285 7.02 -1.98 4.22
C TYR A 285 7.05 -2.20 5.72
N TYR A 286 6.11 -2.99 6.23
CA TYR A 286 5.80 -3.11 7.65
C TYR A 286 5.93 -4.56 8.11
N VAL A 287 7.04 -5.19 7.72
CA VAL A 287 7.37 -6.59 7.99
C VAL A 287 7.96 -6.74 9.38
N VAL A 288 7.39 -7.62 10.21
CA VAL A 288 8.00 -8.02 11.49
C VAL A 288 8.42 -9.48 11.42
N PRO A 289 9.73 -9.79 11.41
CA PRO A 289 10.19 -11.18 11.44
C PRO A 289 9.65 -11.92 12.67
N ALA A 290 9.22 -13.17 12.48
CA ALA A 290 8.69 -14.03 13.52
C ALA A 290 9.57 -15.28 13.69
N PHE A 291 9.84 -15.63 14.95
CA PHE A 291 10.67 -16.77 15.33
C PHE A 291 9.94 -17.64 16.36
N ASP A 292 10.31 -18.91 16.46
CA ASP A 292 9.89 -19.76 17.58
C ASP A 292 10.74 -19.48 18.83
N ALA A 293 10.39 -20.15 19.94
CA ALA A 293 11.11 -20.03 21.21
C ALA A 293 12.58 -20.50 21.15
N ASN A 294 12.98 -21.26 20.12
CA ASN A 294 14.32 -21.79 19.91
C ASN A 294 15.14 -20.96 18.89
N GLY A 295 14.58 -19.84 18.40
CA GLY A 295 15.22 -18.99 17.38
C GLY A 295 15.05 -19.49 15.95
N SER A 296 14.25 -20.53 15.69
CA SER A 296 13.96 -20.95 14.31
C SER A 296 13.05 -19.92 13.65
N TRP A 297 13.36 -19.52 12.42
CA TRP A 297 12.52 -18.63 11.65
C TRP A 297 11.18 -19.30 11.31
N LEU A 298 10.10 -18.56 11.50
CA LEU A 298 8.74 -19.01 11.19
C LEU A 298 8.25 -18.38 9.88
N TRP A 299 8.14 -17.05 9.87
CA TRP A 299 7.69 -16.25 8.72
C TRP A 299 7.98 -14.76 8.94
N ASN A 300 7.68 -13.95 7.94
CA ASN A 300 7.61 -12.49 8.05
C ASN A 300 6.15 -12.09 8.32
N PHE A 301 5.83 -11.49 9.47
CA PHE A 301 4.48 -10.98 9.74
C PHE A 301 4.23 -9.69 8.95
N LEU A 302 3.33 -9.77 7.98
CA LEU A 302 2.89 -8.71 7.09
C LEU A 302 1.60 -8.10 7.66
N THR A 303 1.77 -7.08 8.49
CA THR A 303 0.66 -6.45 9.25
C THR A 303 -0.55 -6.08 8.41
N LEU A 304 -0.33 -5.64 7.17
CA LEU A 304 -1.37 -5.20 6.26
C LEU A 304 -1.84 -6.28 5.26
N ALA A 305 -1.32 -7.52 5.30
CA ALA A 305 -1.68 -8.56 4.33
C ALA A 305 -2.93 -9.37 4.73
N SER A 306 -3.66 -9.95 3.77
CA SER A 306 -4.64 -11.00 4.10
C SER A 306 -3.95 -12.23 4.69
N PRO A 307 -4.63 -13.03 5.52
CA PRO A 307 -4.07 -14.27 6.03
C PRO A 307 -3.63 -15.23 4.92
N ALA A 308 -4.32 -15.25 3.76
CA ALA A 308 -3.89 -16.02 2.60
C ALA A 308 -2.55 -15.53 2.02
N THR A 309 -2.37 -14.22 1.81
CA THR A 309 -1.08 -13.65 1.36
C THR A 309 0.05 -13.89 2.37
N GLN A 310 -0.30 -13.85 3.66
CA GLN A 310 0.63 -14.03 4.78
C GLN A 310 1.12 -15.48 4.93
N PHE A 311 0.20 -16.46 4.90
CA PHE A 311 0.48 -17.85 5.29
C PHE A 311 0.42 -18.84 4.11
N HIS A 312 -0.16 -18.45 2.98
CA HIS A 312 -0.31 -19.27 1.77
C HIS A 312 0.16 -18.51 0.52
N SER A 313 1.29 -17.82 0.62
CA SER A 313 1.89 -17.09 -0.51
C SER A 313 2.18 -18.02 -1.70
N ASP A 314 2.41 -19.30 -1.44
CA ASP A 314 2.51 -20.39 -2.41
C ASP A 314 1.19 -20.74 -3.10
N LYS A 315 0.06 -20.11 -2.76
CA LYS A 315 -1.24 -20.33 -3.40
C LYS A 315 -1.82 -19.07 -4.03
N VAL A 316 -1.34 -17.90 -3.60
CA VAL A 316 -1.86 -16.60 -4.06
C VAL A 316 -0.82 -15.70 -4.71
N GLY A 317 0.48 -15.92 -4.47
CA GLY A 317 1.55 -15.06 -4.96
C GLY A 317 2.09 -15.45 -6.34
N PHE A 318 2.79 -14.51 -6.97
CA PHE A 318 3.60 -14.80 -8.15
C PHE A 318 4.76 -15.74 -7.80
N ALA A 319 5.15 -16.59 -8.75
CA ALA A 319 6.30 -17.46 -8.63
C ALA A 319 7.56 -16.75 -9.10
N HIS A 320 8.65 -16.91 -8.36
CA HIS A 320 9.98 -16.53 -8.84
C HIS A 320 10.38 -17.35 -10.08
N TYR A 321 11.20 -16.80 -10.97
CA TYR A 321 11.61 -17.50 -12.19
C TYR A 321 12.26 -18.87 -11.90
N ARG A 322 12.97 -19.01 -10.78
CA ARG A 322 13.57 -20.29 -10.35
C ARG A 322 12.50 -21.37 -10.14
N VAL A 323 11.41 -21.02 -9.47
CA VAL A 323 10.27 -21.92 -9.24
C VAL A 323 9.56 -22.26 -10.54
N LEU A 324 9.40 -21.29 -11.44
CA LEU A 324 8.81 -21.53 -12.76
C LEU A 324 9.69 -22.47 -13.60
N LEU A 325 11.02 -22.29 -13.59
CA LEU A 325 11.96 -23.16 -14.29
C LEU A 325 11.88 -24.60 -13.75
N GLU A 326 11.82 -24.78 -12.44
CA GLU A 326 11.61 -26.10 -11.82
C GLU A 326 10.30 -26.74 -12.30
N GLN A 327 9.20 -25.98 -12.33
CA GLN A 327 7.90 -26.46 -12.84
C GLN A 327 7.94 -26.84 -14.32
N MET A 328 8.74 -26.12 -15.12
CA MET A 328 8.97 -26.41 -16.53
C MET A 328 9.98 -27.56 -16.77
N GLY A 329 10.47 -28.23 -15.71
CA GLY A 329 11.45 -29.32 -15.80
C GLY A 329 12.91 -28.87 -16.00
N GLN A 330 13.19 -27.57 -15.89
CA GLN A 330 14.51 -26.95 -16.08
C GLN A 330 15.21 -26.70 -14.74
N VAL A 331 15.25 -27.70 -13.86
CA VAL A 331 15.75 -27.59 -12.48
C VAL A 331 17.20 -27.07 -12.43
N GLU A 332 18.07 -27.59 -13.29
CA GLU A 332 19.48 -27.18 -13.34
C GLU A 332 19.66 -25.71 -13.70
N ALA A 333 18.74 -25.13 -14.49
CA ALA A 333 18.77 -23.73 -14.87
C ALA A 333 18.34 -22.77 -13.73
N ALA A 334 17.64 -23.30 -12.72
CA ALA A 334 17.20 -22.58 -11.53
C ALA A 334 18.20 -22.70 -10.36
N GLN A 335 18.92 -23.81 -10.28
CA GLN A 335 19.76 -24.18 -9.15
C GLN A 335 21.09 -23.41 -9.16
N LEU A 336 21.36 -22.60 -8.12
CA LEU A 336 22.66 -21.95 -7.93
C LEU A 336 23.76 -23.00 -7.78
N ALA A 337 24.82 -22.89 -8.60
CA ALA A 337 25.95 -23.82 -8.58
C ALA A 337 27.29 -23.12 -8.33
N THR A 338 27.48 -21.93 -8.89
CA THR A 338 28.71 -21.16 -8.74
C THR A 338 28.45 -19.69 -8.42
N LEU A 339 29.40 -19.11 -7.70
CA LEU A 339 29.45 -17.69 -7.34
C LEU A 339 30.84 -17.17 -7.66
N GLU A 340 30.93 -16.09 -8.42
CA GLU A 340 32.20 -15.45 -8.77
C GLU A 340 32.24 -14.03 -8.18
N LEU A 341 33.34 -13.72 -7.51
CA LEU A 341 33.65 -12.44 -6.87
C LEU A 341 34.80 -11.79 -7.65
N GLU A 342 34.49 -10.72 -8.35
CA GLU A 342 35.43 -9.86 -9.07
C GLU A 342 35.94 -8.72 -8.18
N GLY A 343 37.14 -8.22 -8.49
CA GLY A 343 37.76 -7.12 -7.75
C GLY A 343 38.28 -7.52 -6.36
N VAL A 344 38.66 -8.78 -6.19
CA VAL A 344 39.26 -9.32 -4.95
C VAL A 344 40.78 -9.28 -5.04
N PRO A 345 41.48 -8.40 -4.31
CA PRO A 345 42.94 -8.35 -4.32
C PRO A 345 43.57 -9.67 -3.87
N ASP A 346 44.70 -10.04 -4.48
CA ASP A 346 45.45 -11.27 -4.19
C ASP A 346 44.61 -12.56 -4.26
N ALA A 347 43.70 -12.67 -5.22
CA ALA A 347 42.77 -13.80 -5.32
C ALA A 347 43.48 -15.16 -5.32
N ARG A 348 44.62 -15.30 -6.04
CA ARG A 348 45.42 -16.54 -6.04
C ARG A 348 45.92 -16.94 -4.65
N ARG A 349 46.29 -15.97 -3.81
CA ARG A 349 46.74 -16.22 -2.44
C ARG A 349 45.59 -16.77 -1.59
N TRP A 350 44.38 -16.20 -1.73
CA TRP A 350 43.20 -16.69 -1.03
C TRP A 350 42.81 -18.11 -1.46
N ALA A 351 42.86 -18.39 -2.76
CA ALA A 351 42.63 -19.74 -3.28
C ALA A 351 43.67 -20.76 -2.78
N GLU A 352 44.96 -20.39 -2.75
CA GLU A 352 46.02 -21.23 -2.18
C GLU A 352 45.77 -21.53 -0.69
N ARG A 353 45.41 -20.53 0.11
CA ARG A 353 45.05 -20.74 1.53
C ARG A 353 43.91 -21.74 1.68
N PHE A 354 42.88 -21.64 0.83
CA PHE A 354 41.75 -22.58 0.86
C PHE A 354 42.16 -24.01 0.48
N ARG A 355 43.06 -24.16 -0.50
CA ARG A 355 43.67 -25.45 -0.88
C ARG A 355 44.50 -26.06 0.26
N GLN A 356 45.16 -25.23 1.06
CA GLN A 356 45.89 -25.65 2.27
C GLN A 356 44.97 -26.01 3.46
N GLY A 357 43.65 -26.01 3.27
CA GLY A 357 42.67 -26.40 4.28
C GLY A 357 42.17 -25.26 5.16
N HIS A 358 42.64 -24.02 4.95
CA HIS A 358 42.06 -22.87 5.65
C HIS A 358 40.62 -22.63 5.19
N ARG A 359 39.76 -22.25 6.13
CA ARG A 359 38.35 -21.90 5.89
C ARG A 359 38.12 -20.49 6.39
N ASP A 360 38.61 -19.53 5.61
CA ASP A 360 38.60 -18.10 5.99
C ASP A 360 37.26 -17.40 5.70
N LEU A 361 36.35 -18.07 4.98
CA LEU A 361 35.03 -17.56 4.61
C LEU A 361 33.93 -18.49 5.07
N ALA A 362 32.81 -17.88 5.50
CA ALA A 362 31.57 -18.57 5.81
C ALA A 362 30.44 -18.07 4.90
N ILE A 363 29.65 -19.02 4.42
CA ILE A 363 28.41 -18.76 3.69
C ILE A 363 27.27 -19.31 4.52
N HIS A 364 26.33 -18.44 4.89
CA HIS A 364 25.07 -18.84 5.50
C HIS A 364 23.91 -18.61 4.53
N ALA A 365 23.02 -19.59 4.47
CA ALA A 365 21.73 -19.46 3.82
C ALA A 365 20.72 -18.98 4.86
N SER A 366 19.97 -17.92 4.56
CA SER A 366 19.01 -17.32 5.49
C SER A 366 17.65 -17.08 4.83
N PRO A 367 16.53 -17.31 5.55
CA PRO A 367 15.20 -16.93 5.08
C PRO A 367 14.92 -15.43 5.23
N VAL A 368 15.72 -14.70 6.02
CA VAL A 368 15.54 -13.27 6.31
C VAL A 368 16.82 -12.48 6.08
N ALA A 369 16.72 -11.20 5.71
CA ALA A 369 17.87 -10.29 5.61
C ALA A 369 18.48 -10.03 7.01
N PRO A 370 19.73 -9.56 7.13
CA PRO A 370 20.30 -9.21 8.44
C PRO A 370 19.46 -8.16 9.17
N ILE A 371 19.08 -8.48 10.41
CA ILE A 371 18.19 -7.68 11.25
C ILE A 371 19.03 -6.81 12.20
N ASP A 372 18.65 -5.54 12.39
CA ASP A 372 19.25 -4.68 13.41
C ASP A 372 18.99 -5.24 14.81
N PRO A 373 20.03 -5.54 15.62
CA PRO A 373 19.88 -6.05 16.98
C PRO A 373 18.94 -5.22 17.87
N ALA A 374 18.86 -3.91 17.66
CA ALA A 374 18.00 -3.04 18.46
C ALA A 374 16.52 -3.06 18.03
N SER A 375 16.19 -3.65 16.87
CA SER A 375 14.81 -3.76 16.41
C SER A 375 14.00 -4.77 17.22
N ARG A 376 12.68 -4.69 17.14
CA ARG A 376 11.79 -5.69 17.73
C ARG A 376 11.27 -6.69 16.69
N VAL A 377 11.12 -7.93 17.14
CA VAL A 377 10.68 -9.10 16.38
C VAL A 377 9.62 -9.87 17.18
N LEU A 378 8.84 -10.70 16.51
CA LEU A 378 7.85 -11.57 17.15
C LEU A 378 8.50 -12.89 17.57
N VAL A 379 8.20 -13.35 18.79
CA VAL A 379 8.64 -14.65 19.30
C VAL A 379 7.44 -15.46 19.75
N ARG A 380 7.21 -16.60 19.09
CA ARG A 380 6.15 -17.55 19.45
C ARG A 380 6.55 -18.27 20.74
N GLN A 381 5.67 -18.21 21.72
CA GLN A 381 5.80 -18.89 23.00
C GLN A 381 5.35 -20.36 22.90
N PRO A 382 5.72 -21.23 23.86
CA PRO A 382 5.32 -22.64 23.86
C PRO A 382 3.81 -22.89 23.85
N ASP A 383 3.02 -21.96 24.41
CA ASP A 383 1.56 -21.98 24.42
C ASP A 383 0.92 -21.45 23.11
N ALA A 384 1.73 -21.27 22.06
CA ALA A 384 1.39 -20.71 20.77
C ALA A 384 1.00 -19.22 20.76
N THR A 385 1.07 -18.51 21.90
CA THR A 385 0.96 -17.05 21.93
C THR A 385 2.19 -16.40 21.33
N PHE A 386 2.12 -15.10 21.04
CA PHE A 386 3.26 -14.32 20.56
C PHE A 386 3.58 -13.22 21.57
N ARG A 387 4.87 -12.89 21.68
CA ARG A 387 5.32 -11.67 22.35
C ARG A 387 6.26 -10.88 21.44
N LEU A 388 6.31 -9.58 21.64
CA LEU A 388 7.30 -8.72 21.03
C LEU A 388 8.61 -8.77 21.85
N ALA A 389 9.75 -8.90 21.19
CA ALA A 389 11.07 -9.00 21.83
C ALA A 389 12.12 -8.19 21.05
N HIS A 390 13.14 -7.67 21.73
CA HIS A 390 14.31 -7.12 21.03
C HIS A 390 15.10 -8.24 20.36
N TYR A 391 15.48 -8.06 19.10
CA TYR A 391 16.21 -9.08 18.34
C TYR A 391 17.55 -9.44 18.98
N ARG A 392 18.25 -8.47 19.61
CA ARG A 392 19.49 -8.68 20.37
C ARG A 392 19.35 -9.77 21.43
N SER A 393 18.16 -9.99 21.99
CA SER A 393 17.94 -11.00 23.03
C SER A 393 17.86 -12.44 22.50
N ILE A 394 17.75 -12.62 21.17
CA ILE A 394 17.61 -13.94 20.53
C ILE A 394 18.58 -14.15 19.35
N VAL A 395 19.44 -13.17 19.06
CA VAL A 395 20.27 -13.17 17.83
C VAL A 395 21.22 -14.36 17.79
N SER A 396 21.79 -14.75 18.94
CA SER A 396 22.70 -15.89 19.03
C SER A 396 21.99 -17.20 18.74
N GLU A 397 20.78 -17.39 19.28
CA GLU A 397 19.93 -18.54 19.00
C GLU A 397 19.55 -18.58 17.53
N VAL A 398 19.06 -17.46 16.97
CA VAL A 398 18.63 -17.36 15.57
C VAL A 398 19.78 -17.67 14.61
N GLU A 399 20.94 -17.02 14.78
CA GLU A 399 22.07 -17.21 13.88
C GLU A 399 22.66 -18.62 13.99
N SER A 400 22.57 -19.28 15.16
CA SER A 400 22.98 -20.68 15.32
C SER A 400 22.12 -21.68 14.52
N LYS A 401 20.90 -21.29 14.12
CA LYS A 401 19.98 -22.11 13.32
C LYS A 401 20.13 -21.91 11.81
N LEU A 402 20.91 -20.91 11.38
CA LEU A 402 21.07 -20.64 9.94
C LEU A 402 21.88 -21.75 9.28
N PRO A 403 21.36 -22.38 8.21
CA PRO A 403 22.10 -23.39 7.46
C PRO A 403 23.44 -22.85 6.93
N ALA A 404 24.54 -23.45 7.38
CA ALA A 404 25.86 -23.21 6.79
C ALA A 404 25.95 -23.93 5.45
N VAL A 405 26.36 -23.22 4.40
CA VAL A 405 26.61 -23.82 3.09
C VAL A 405 28.04 -24.36 3.11
N THR A 406 28.17 -25.68 3.12
CA THR A 406 29.45 -26.41 3.23
C THR A 406 29.75 -27.21 1.96
N GLY A 407 31.00 -27.69 1.83
CA GLY A 407 31.39 -28.60 0.75
C GLY A 407 31.68 -27.93 -0.61
N TRP A 408 31.64 -26.60 -0.65
CA TRP A 408 32.08 -25.81 -1.82
C TRP A 408 33.61 -25.66 -1.83
N SER A 409 34.16 -25.39 -3.01
CA SER A 409 35.58 -25.13 -3.24
C SER A 409 35.83 -23.68 -3.63
N LEU A 410 37.00 -23.14 -3.29
CA LEU A 410 37.45 -21.81 -3.70
C LEU A 410 38.62 -21.95 -4.69
N GLU A 411 38.49 -21.33 -5.85
CA GLU A 411 39.57 -21.20 -6.83
C GLU A 411 39.73 -19.74 -7.26
N ALA A 412 40.92 -19.39 -7.77
CA ALA A 412 41.15 -18.10 -8.39
C ALA A 412 41.01 -18.25 -9.91
N THR A 413 40.09 -17.49 -10.50
CA THR A 413 39.88 -17.45 -11.96
C THR A 413 40.76 -16.41 -12.63
N SER A 414 41.26 -15.44 -11.85
CA SER A 414 42.24 -14.45 -12.26
C SER A 414 43.07 -13.99 -11.04
N ASP A 415 43.93 -12.99 -11.22
CA ASP A 415 44.64 -12.35 -10.09
C ASP A 415 43.70 -11.55 -9.18
N THR A 416 42.51 -11.20 -9.68
CA THR A 416 41.53 -10.33 -9.01
C THR A 416 40.14 -10.97 -8.88
N SER A 417 40.01 -12.27 -9.13
CA SER A 417 38.72 -12.95 -9.17
C SER A 417 38.77 -14.30 -8.46
N LEU A 418 37.79 -14.51 -7.58
CA LEU A 418 37.58 -15.75 -6.84
C LEU A 418 36.29 -16.41 -7.30
N ARG A 419 36.34 -17.71 -7.60
CA ARG A 419 35.16 -18.52 -7.88
C ARG A 419 34.94 -19.54 -6.78
N LEU A 420 33.69 -19.58 -6.31
CA LEU A 420 33.16 -20.56 -5.39
C LEU A 420 32.31 -21.54 -6.19
N SER A 421 32.66 -22.81 -6.15
CA SER A 421 32.04 -23.87 -6.94
C SER A 421 31.50 -24.99 -6.05
N GLY A 422 30.51 -25.74 -6.55
CA GLY A 422 29.89 -26.83 -5.79
C GLY A 422 28.92 -26.35 -4.71
N ILE A 423 28.37 -25.14 -4.87
CA ILE A 423 27.38 -24.58 -3.94
C ILE A 423 26.11 -25.44 -4.01
N ARG A 424 25.67 -25.95 -2.86
CA ARG A 424 24.38 -26.62 -2.70
C ARG A 424 23.45 -25.72 -1.90
N TRP A 425 22.61 -24.98 -2.62
CA TRP A 425 21.71 -24.03 -1.99
C TRP A 425 20.52 -24.74 -1.31
N PRO A 426 20.27 -24.51 -0.01
CA PRO A 426 19.11 -25.10 0.65
C PRO A 426 17.79 -24.58 0.08
N ARG A 427 16.80 -25.48 -0.06
CA ARG A 427 15.46 -25.10 -0.51
C ARG A 427 14.82 -24.13 0.50
N GLY A 428 14.09 -23.13 -0.01
CA GLY A 428 13.40 -22.13 0.82
C GLY A 428 14.32 -21.05 1.41
N ALA A 429 15.64 -21.11 1.20
CA ALA A 429 16.53 -20.02 1.57
C ALA A 429 16.53 -18.91 0.51
N ARG A 430 16.37 -17.66 0.96
CA ARG A 430 16.30 -16.46 0.11
C ARG A 430 17.62 -15.71 0.04
N PHE A 431 18.30 -15.55 1.17
CA PHE A 431 19.48 -14.71 1.31
C PHE A 431 20.76 -15.54 1.47
N LEU A 432 21.82 -15.09 0.80
CA LEU A 432 23.19 -15.53 1.01
C LEU A 432 23.95 -14.48 1.81
N TRP A 433 24.52 -14.89 2.94
CA TRP A 433 25.38 -14.06 3.76
C TRP A 433 26.81 -14.56 3.64
N LEU A 434 27.68 -13.75 3.06
CA LEU A 434 29.11 -14.00 3.00
C LEU A 434 29.80 -13.18 4.10
N SER A 435 30.56 -13.85 4.94
CA SER A 435 31.24 -13.28 6.11
C SER A 435 32.60 -13.91 6.34
N ALA A 436 33.44 -13.26 7.15
CA ALA A 436 34.71 -13.81 7.58
C ALA A 436 34.50 -14.96 8.59
N ALA A 437 35.24 -16.06 8.41
CA ALA A 437 35.25 -17.20 9.34
C ALA A 437 36.53 -17.30 10.18
N SER A 438 37.50 -16.42 9.92
CA SER A 438 38.79 -16.39 10.62
C SER A 438 39.34 -14.96 10.69
N ALA A 439 40.35 -14.74 11.54
CA ALA A 439 41.06 -13.45 11.60
C ALA A 439 41.70 -13.06 10.25
N ALA A 440 42.15 -14.03 9.45
CA ALA A 440 42.63 -13.77 8.10
C ALA A 440 41.47 -13.39 7.18
N GLY A 441 40.34 -14.10 7.24
CA GLY A 441 39.14 -13.76 6.48
C GLY A 441 38.64 -12.34 6.71
N ARG A 442 38.81 -11.80 7.92
CA ARG A 442 38.46 -10.40 8.27
C ARG A 442 39.23 -9.38 7.43
N THR A 443 40.41 -9.73 6.90
CA THR A 443 41.20 -8.85 6.04
C THR A 443 40.87 -8.99 4.55
N LEU A 444 40.01 -9.93 4.16
CA LEU A 444 39.60 -10.09 2.75
C LEU A 444 38.83 -8.85 2.31
N GLN A 445 39.27 -8.25 1.20
CA GLN A 445 38.62 -7.10 0.58
C GLN A 445 37.74 -7.58 -0.58
N LEU A 446 36.48 -7.16 -0.59
CA LEU A 446 35.56 -7.39 -1.71
C LEU A 446 35.20 -6.04 -2.37
N ALA A 447 34.86 -6.06 -3.66
CA ALA A 447 34.41 -4.86 -4.36
C ALA A 447 33.20 -4.22 -3.66
N ALA A 448 33.17 -2.89 -3.56
CA ALA A 448 32.10 -2.20 -2.83
C ALA A 448 30.71 -2.36 -3.47
N HIS A 449 30.65 -2.54 -4.80
CA HIS A 449 29.41 -2.91 -5.51
C HIS A 449 29.09 -4.42 -5.45
N GLY A 450 29.90 -5.21 -4.75
CA GLY A 450 29.79 -6.65 -4.58
C GLY A 450 30.56 -7.50 -5.59
N GLY A 451 30.86 -6.98 -6.79
CA GLY A 451 31.65 -7.71 -7.81
C GLY A 451 31.08 -9.07 -8.20
N LEU A 452 29.76 -9.25 -8.13
CA LEU A 452 29.16 -10.57 -8.04
C LEU A 452 28.54 -11.05 -9.36
N THR A 453 28.92 -12.26 -9.78
CA THR A 453 28.23 -13.05 -10.81
C THR A 453 27.79 -14.39 -10.23
N LEU A 454 26.52 -14.77 -10.46
CA LEU A 454 25.97 -16.06 -10.07
C LEU A 454 25.64 -16.88 -11.32
N SER A 455 25.95 -18.16 -11.30
CA SER A 455 25.57 -19.09 -12.38
C SER A 455 24.86 -20.33 -11.84
N SER A 456 23.93 -20.81 -12.66
CA SER A 456 23.17 -22.02 -12.39
C SER A 456 24.00 -23.29 -12.68
N ALA A 457 23.46 -24.46 -12.32
CA ALA A 457 24.05 -25.74 -12.70
C ALA A 457 24.04 -25.97 -14.21
N ALA A 458 23.06 -25.42 -14.93
CA ALA A 458 23.02 -25.44 -16.40
C ALA A 458 23.94 -24.39 -17.06
N GLY A 459 24.67 -23.58 -16.27
CA GLY A 459 25.64 -22.61 -16.75
C GLY A 459 25.07 -21.23 -17.13
N ASN A 460 23.75 -21.04 -17.13
CA ASN A 460 23.14 -19.72 -17.32
C ASN A 460 23.34 -18.81 -16.10
N ARG A 461 23.42 -17.51 -16.31
CA ARG A 461 23.52 -16.53 -15.22
C ARG A 461 22.21 -16.38 -14.45
N LEU A 462 22.32 -16.14 -13.15
CA LEU A 462 21.22 -15.83 -12.23
C LEU A 462 21.33 -14.34 -11.85
N GLY A 463 20.91 -13.46 -12.75
CA GLY A 463 21.25 -12.02 -12.72
C GLY A 463 20.21 -11.11 -12.06
N ARG A 464 18.96 -11.57 -11.90
CA ARG A 464 17.88 -10.84 -11.21
C ARG A 464 17.98 -11.04 -9.70
N ILE A 465 18.96 -10.37 -9.09
CA ILE A 465 19.31 -10.43 -7.67
C ILE A 465 19.57 -9.02 -7.12
N ASN A 466 19.53 -8.88 -5.80
CA ASN A 466 20.08 -7.69 -5.13
C ASN A 466 21.36 -8.03 -4.36
N VAL A 467 22.27 -7.07 -4.33
CA VAL A 467 23.53 -7.14 -3.57
C VAL A 467 23.66 -5.91 -2.71
N SER A 468 23.98 -6.09 -1.44
CA SER A 468 24.19 -5.01 -0.48
C SER A 468 25.13 -5.42 0.65
N TRP A 469 25.60 -4.44 1.41
CA TRP A 469 26.42 -4.62 2.59
C TRP A 469 25.60 -4.40 3.86
N ALA A 470 25.64 -5.36 4.77
CA ALA A 470 25.24 -5.16 6.16
C ALA A 470 26.49 -4.80 6.97
N PHE A 471 26.72 -3.49 7.17
CA PHE A 471 27.87 -2.98 7.92
C PHE A 471 27.67 -3.22 9.41
N ALA A 472 28.64 -3.86 10.06
CA ALA A 472 28.67 -4.05 11.52
C ALA A 472 28.79 -2.72 12.28
N GLY A 473 28.42 -2.74 13.56
CA GLY A 473 28.50 -1.59 14.46
C GLY A 473 27.13 -1.08 14.90
N ASP A 474 27.12 -0.32 15.99
CA ASP A 474 25.92 0.27 16.59
C ASP A 474 25.70 1.74 16.16
N ASP A 475 26.56 2.30 15.29
CA ASP A 475 26.37 3.64 14.76
C ASP A 475 25.10 3.73 13.88
N PRO A 476 24.42 4.89 13.84
CA PRO A 476 23.16 5.01 13.11
C PRO A 476 23.24 4.64 11.63
N GLU A 477 24.35 4.91 10.95
CA GLU A 477 24.48 4.67 9.51
C GLU A 477 24.68 3.18 9.22
N ALA A 478 25.53 2.50 9.98
CA ALA A 478 25.69 1.04 9.90
C ALA A 478 24.39 0.30 10.26
N ARG A 479 23.67 0.78 11.28
CA ARG A 479 22.35 0.22 11.64
C ARG A 479 21.34 0.33 10.52
N GLN A 480 21.36 1.41 9.74
CA GLN A 480 20.42 1.61 8.63
C GLN A 480 20.62 0.61 7.49
N THR A 481 21.78 -0.04 7.37
CA THR A 481 22.05 -1.05 6.34
C THR A 481 21.52 -2.44 6.70
N ARG A 482 20.69 -2.54 7.75
CA ARG A 482 20.01 -3.75 8.22
C ARG A 482 18.52 -3.50 8.31
N VAL A 483 17.72 -4.54 8.06
CA VAL A 483 16.28 -4.45 8.20
C VAL A 483 15.88 -4.28 9.66
N ALA A 484 14.76 -3.63 9.91
CA ALA A 484 14.19 -3.49 11.24
C ALA A 484 12.67 -3.45 11.08
N GLY A 485 11.98 -4.47 11.59
CA GLY A 485 10.52 -4.49 11.53
C GLY A 485 9.92 -3.33 12.32
N ILE A 486 10.14 -3.35 13.63
CA ILE A 486 9.89 -2.22 14.52
C ILE A 486 11.23 -1.67 14.99
N ALA A 487 11.67 -0.57 14.38
CA ALA A 487 12.88 0.13 14.78
C ALA A 487 12.63 0.96 16.05
N THR A 488 13.72 1.36 16.71
CA THR A 488 13.67 2.35 17.79
C THR A 488 13.01 3.65 17.29
N GLY A 489 12.18 4.27 18.12
CA GLY A 489 11.32 5.41 17.79
C GLY A 489 10.05 5.06 17.02
N GLY A 490 9.71 3.77 16.86
CA GLY A 490 8.49 3.35 16.15
C GLY A 490 8.52 3.52 14.63
N GLN A 491 9.71 3.63 14.04
CA GLN A 491 9.90 3.61 12.58
C GLN A 491 10.05 2.17 12.08
N TYR A 492 10.21 2.00 10.77
CA TYR A 492 10.53 0.71 10.14
C TYR A 492 11.73 0.87 9.20
N ARG A 493 12.40 -0.24 8.89
CA ARG A 493 13.38 -0.33 7.81
C ARG A 493 13.19 -1.61 7.01
N THR A 494 12.84 -1.43 5.74
CA THR A 494 12.67 -2.52 4.77
C THR A 494 13.98 -2.97 4.16
N GLU A 495 13.91 -4.05 3.38
CA GLU A 495 15.01 -4.51 2.52
C GLU A 495 15.43 -3.42 1.51
N PHE A 496 14.47 -2.73 0.90
CA PHE A 496 14.75 -1.60 0.01
C PHE A 496 15.55 -0.49 0.73
N GLN A 497 15.11 -0.08 1.92
CA GLN A 497 15.81 0.95 2.70
C GLN A 497 17.20 0.49 3.16
N ALA A 498 17.37 -0.80 3.50
CA ALA A 498 18.66 -1.34 3.89
C ALA A 498 19.66 -1.36 2.71
N ILE A 499 19.21 -1.74 1.51
CA ILE A 499 20.02 -1.70 0.28
C ILE A 499 20.41 -0.25 -0.07
N GLU A 500 19.44 0.66 -0.02
CA GLU A 500 19.64 2.09 -0.26
C GLU A 500 20.64 2.71 0.72
N ALA A 501 20.49 2.41 2.01
CA ALA A 501 21.41 2.88 3.05
C ALA A 501 22.81 2.29 2.88
N SER A 502 22.92 1.01 2.48
CA SER A 502 24.20 0.38 2.15
C SER A 502 24.93 1.13 1.02
N ILE A 503 24.25 1.40 -0.09
CA ILE A 503 24.81 2.15 -1.22
C ILE A 503 25.18 3.57 -0.79
N ALA A 504 24.29 4.26 -0.07
CA ALA A 504 24.53 5.61 0.40
C ALA A 504 25.76 5.69 1.32
N LEU A 505 25.95 4.72 2.21
CA LEU A 505 27.10 4.67 3.12
C LEU A 505 28.41 4.43 2.36
N VAL A 506 28.41 3.54 1.36
CA VAL A 506 29.56 3.30 0.48
C VAL A 506 29.94 4.57 -0.29
N VAL A 507 28.97 5.27 -0.88
CA VAL A 507 29.19 6.55 -1.58
C VAL A 507 29.76 7.60 -0.63
N LYS A 508 29.13 7.76 0.55
CA LYS A 508 29.54 8.74 1.56
C LYS A 508 30.99 8.51 2.01
N ARG A 509 31.37 7.25 2.23
CA ARG A 509 32.72 6.85 2.64
C ARG A 509 33.71 6.74 1.47
N LYS A 510 33.26 6.95 0.23
CA LYS A 510 34.06 6.84 -1.01
C LYS A 510 34.78 5.49 -1.12
N LEU A 511 34.12 4.41 -0.71
CA LEU A 511 34.72 3.08 -0.70
C LEU A 511 34.67 2.47 -2.10
N THR A 512 35.81 1.96 -2.57
CA THR A 512 35.91 1.13 -3.79
C THR A 512 35.96 -0.36 -3.46
N SER A 513 36.40 -0.70 -2.24
CA SER A 513 36.37 -2.04 -1.65
C SER A 513 35.96 -1.96 -0.18
N VAL A 514 35.47 -3.09 0.34
CA VAL A 514 35.03 -3.25 1.73
C VAL A 514 35.73 -4.48 2.30
N ALA A 515 36.43 -4.28 3.41
CA ALA A 515 37.00 -5.36 4.20
C ALA A 515 35.86 -6.16 4.83
N LEU A 516 35.95 -7.49 4.82
CA LEU A 516 34.91 -8.30 5.44
C LEU A 516 34.77 -7.98 6.93
N GLU A 517 35.87 -7.82 7.68
CA GLU A 517 35.85 -7.52 9.12
C GLU A 517 34.72 -8.27 9.84
N ASP A 518 33.76 -7.53 10.41
CA ASP A 518 32.49 -8.08 10.94
C ASP A 518 31.29 -7.77 10.04
N HIS A 519 31.52 -7.14 8.90
CA HIS A 519 30.53 -6.85 7.87
C HIS A 519 30.09 -8.12 7.14
N ARG A 520 28.95 -8.03 6.47
CA ARG A 520 28.41 -9.13 5.64
C ARG A 520 28.06 -8.60 4.26
N LEU A 521 28.52 -9.30 3.22
CA LEU A 521 27.96 -9.14 1.89
C LEU A 521 26.67 -9.97 1.83
N VAL A 522 25.57 -9.31 1.49
CA VAL A 522 24.23 -9.89 1.46
C VAL A 522 23.77 -9.96 0.02
N VAL A 523 23.41 -11.17 -0.42
CA VAL A 523 22.80 -11.41 -1.73
C VAL A 523 21.37 -11.88 -1.54
N ASP A 524 20.41 -11.13 -2.07
CA ASP A 524 19.01 -11.51 -2.10
C ASP A 524 18.69 -12.17 -3.44
N LEU A 525 18.34 -13.46 -3.39
CA LEU A 525 17.97 -14.27 -4.55
C LEU A 525 16.48 -14.16 -4.91
N GLY A 526 15.71 -13.35 -4.19
CA GLY A 526 14.26 -13.24 -4.30
C GLY A 526 13.52 -14.38 -3.56
N PRO A 527 12.33 -14.12 -3.00
CA PRO A 527 11.50 -15.15 -2.39
C PRO A 527 10.93 -16.09 -3.46
N ASP A 528 10.71 -17.37 -3.12
CA ASP A 528 10.08 -18.34 -4.05
C ASP A 528 8.70 -17.87 -4.51
N TRP A 529 7.95 -17.22 -3.61
CA TRP A 529 6.63 -16.68 -3.84
C TRP A 529 6.59 -15.20 -3.43
N SER A 530 6.29 -14.32 -4.37
CA SER A 530 6.15 -12.90 -4.07
C SER A 530 4.83 -12.64 -3.35
N VAL A 531 4.92 -12.07 -2.15
CA VAL A 531 3.76 -11.55 -1.39
C VAL A 531 3.32 -10.18 -1.90
N GLU A 532 4.06 -9.62 -2.84
CA GLU A 532 3.88 -8.27 -3.35
C GLU A 532 2.94 -8.21 -4.55
N MET A 533 2.83 -9.33 -5.28
CA MET A 533 2.01 -9.46 -6.48
C MET A 533 1.13 -10.71 -6.36
N LEU A 534 -0.18 -10.50 -6.39
CA LEU A 534 -1.16 -11.58 -6.32
C LEU A 534 -1.43 -12.17 -7.70
N ASP A 535 -1.27 -13.48 -7.84
CA ASP A 535 -1.60 -14.24 -9.04
C ASP A 535 -3.10 -14.51 -9.11
N PHE A 536 -3.84 -13.58 -9.72
CA PHE A 536 -5.27 -13.77 -9.98
C PHE A 536 -5.59 -14.86 -11.01
N GLN A 537 -4.62 -15.58 -11.60
CA GLN A 537 -4.92 -16.84 -12.27
C GLN A 537 -5.26 -17.94 -11.26
N GLN A 538 -4.80 -17.83 -10.01
CA GLN A 538 -5.12 -18.76 -8.93
C GLN A 538 -6.52 -18.51 -8.36
N PRO A 539 -7.33 -19.56 -8.16
CA PRO A 539 -8.67 -19.43 -7.59
C PRO A 539 -8.68 -18.79 -6.21
N LEU A 540 -7.76 -19.18 -5.31
CA LEU A 540 -7.73 -18.66 -3.93
C LEU A 540 -7.53 -17.14 -3.90
N ALA A 541 -6.61 -16.60 -4.72
CA ALA A 541 -6.39 -15.15 -4.81
C ALA A 541 -7.66 -14.39 -5.23
N ARG A 542 -8.45 -14.95 -6.16
CA ARG A 542 -9.73 -14.34 -6.58
C ARG A 542 -10.82 -14.49 -5.52
N GLN A 543 -10.92 -15.66 -4.89
CA GLN A 543 -11.89 -15.92 -3.83
C GLN A 543 -11.72 -14.95 -2.65
N GLU A 544 -10.48 -14.76 -2.21
CA GLU A 544 -10.13 -13.80 -1.16
C GLU A 544 -10.54 -12.37 -1.54
N ALA A 545 -10.17 -11.91 -2.74
CA ALA A 545 -10.56 -10.59 -3.21
C ALA A 545 -12.08 -10.40 -3.26
N LEU A 546 -12.84 -11.40 -3.71
CA LEU A 546 -14.30 -11.37 -3.73
C LEU A 546 -14.93 -11.38 -2.35
N ALA A 547 -14.35 -12.12 -1.39
CA ALA A 547 -14.83 -12.18 -0.01
C ALA A 547 -14.66 -10.82 0.70
N GLU A 548 -13.51 -10.18 0.49
CA GLU A 548 -13.26 -8.82 1.00
C GLU A 548 -14.19 -7.78 0.38
N MET A 549 -14.38 -7.84 -0.95
CA MET A 549 -15.36 -6.97 -1.63
C MET A 549 -16.77 -7.20 -1.09
N SER A 550 -17.16 -8.45 -0.85
CA SER A 550 -18.48 -8.79 -0.30
C SER A 550 -18.68 -8.21 1.10
N THR A 551 -17.63 -8.23 1.93
CA THR A 551 -17.66 -7.68 3.28
C THR A 551 -17.94 -6.18 3.28
N LEU A 552 -17.27 -5.43 2.39
CA LEU A 552 -17.44 -3.98 2.28
C LEU A 552 -18.76 -3.60 1.61
N LEU A 553 -19.17 -4.30 0.54
CA LEU A 553 -20.45 -4.06 -0.14
C LEU A 553 -21.67 -4.45 0.69
N ALA A 554 -21.49 -5.20 1.79
CA ALA A 554 -22.56 -5.47 2.75
C ALA A 554 -22.81 -4.27 3.69
N LEU A 555 -21.90 -3.30 3.75
CA LEU A 555 -22.09 -2.09 4.54
C LEU A 555 -22.96 -1.07 3.81
N PRO A 556 -23.72 -0.23 4.55
CA PRO A 556 -24.52 0.83 3.94
C PRO A 556 -23.65 1.80 3.14
N ALA A 557 -24.26 2.50 2.19
CA ALA A 557 -23.63 3.43 1.24
C ALA A 557 -22.64 2.83 0.23
N PHE A 558 -22.06 1.65 0.45
CA PHE A 558 -21.21 0.98 -0.55
C PHE A 558 -22.04 0.32 -1.66
N ASP A 559 -21.99 0.90 -2.86
CA ASP A 559 -22.82 0.46 -4.01
C ASP A 559 -22.06 0.34 -5.34
N GLU A 560 -20.75 0.60 -5.33
CA GLU A 560 -19.89 0.59 -6.51
C GLU A 560 -18.52 -0.06 -6.23
N ILE A 561 -17.96 -0.75 -7.23
CA ILE A 561 -16.59 -1.27 -7.21
C ILE A 561 -15.74 -0.46 -8.20
N PHE A 562 -14.59 0.02 -7.73
CA PHE A 562 -13.61 0.77 -8.51
C PHE A 562 -12.26 0.04 -8.49
N ILE A 563 -11.89 -0.59 -9.60
CA ILE A 563 -10.60 -1.27 -9.76
C ILE A 563 -9.53 -0.26 -10.18
N ASN A 564 -8.54 -0.04 -9.32
CA ASN A 564 -7.45 0.90 -9.56
C ASN A 564 -6.11 0.16 -9.69
N THR A 565 -5.27 0.56 -10.65
CA THR A 565 -3.96 -0.05 -10.96
C THR A 565 -2.80 0.49 -10.14
N ARG A 566 -3.09 1.29 -9.12
CA ARG A 566 -2.11 1.91 -8.24
C ARG A 566 -1.21 0.89 -7.53
N SER A 567 0.03 1.32 -7.34
CA SER A 567 1.05 0.66 -6.53
C SER A 567 1.91 1.77 -5.90
N HIS A 568 1.88 1.93 -4.57
CA HIS A 568 2.66 2.96 -3.85
C HIS A 568 4.13 2.62 -3.66
N THR A 569 4.64 1.58 -4.32
CA THR A 569 5.76 0.84 -3.76
C THR A 569 7.00 0.90 -4.64
N GLN A 570 8.05 1.53 -4.11
CA GLN A 570 9.42 1.33 -4.57
C GLN A 570 9.96 0.02 -3.97
N LEU A 571 10.38 -0.89 -4.82
CA LEU A 571 10.81 -2.23 -4.40
C LEU A 571 12.33 -2.31 -4.37
N SER A 572 12.86 -3.29 -3.62
CA SER A 572 14.31 -3.48 -3.49
C SER A 572 14.96 -3.77 -4.84
N GLY A 573 15.99 -2.98 -5.17
CA GLY A 573 16.82 -3.17 -6.35
C GLY A 573 18.22 -2.64 -6.08
N SER A 574 19.27 -3.39 -6.44
CA SER A 574 20.66 -2.93 -6.34
C SER A 574 21.30 -2.58 -7.69
N LYS A 575 20.57 -2.77 -8.78
CA LYS A 575 20.98 -2.45 -10.16
C LYS A 575 20.07 -1.40 -10.78
N GLY A 576 20.64 -0.60 -11.66
CA GLY A 576 19.95 0.37 -12.49
C GLY A 576 20.24 0.14 -13.96
N ASP A 577 19.37 0.69 -14.80
CA ASP A 577 19.50 0.71 -16.25
C ASP A 577 19.41 2.14 -16.79
N GLY A 578 20.18 2.46 -17.82
CA GLY A 578 20.38 3.84 -18.25
C GLY A 578 21.61 3.99 -19.13
N LYS A 579 22.23 5.18 -19.11
CA LYS A 579 23.36 5.51 -20.00
C LYS A 579 24.60 4.62 -19.81
N LEU A 580 24.78 4.00 -18.63
CA LEU A 580 25.89 3.08 -18.36
C LEU A 580 25.54 1.61 -18.69
N GLY A 581 24.34 1.37 -19.22
CA GLY A 581 23.74 0.04 -19.34
C GLY A 581 23.30 -0.51 -17.99
N ILE A 582 23.08 -1.81 -17.91
CA ILE A 582 22.74 -2.46 -16.64
C ILE A 582 23.97 -2.50 -15.74
N ARG A 583 23.96 -1.70 -14.68
CA ARG A 583 25.07 -1.57 -13.72
C ARG A 583 24.56 -1.50 -12.28
N PRO A 584 25.39 -1.82 -11.28
CA PRO A 584 25.09 -1.50 -9.89
C PRO A 584 24.71 -0.02 -9.71
N ILE A 585 23.71 0.25 -8.87
CA ILE A 585 23.26 1.63 -8.59
C ILE A 585 24.39 2.49 -8.02
N LEU A 586 25.32 1.87 -7.28
CA LEU A 586 26.51 2.53 -6.76
C LEU A 586 27.31 3.25 -7.86
N GLU A 587 27.48 2.61 -9.02
CA GLU A 587 28.24 3.18 -10.14
C GLU A 587 27.53 4.41 -10.72
N TYR A 588 26.21 4.32 -10.88
CA TYR A 588 25.39 5.45 -11.33
C TYR A 588 25.48 6.66 -10.39
N ARG A 589 25.37 6.42 -9.07
CA ARG A 589 25.49 7.49 -8.05
C ARG A 589 26.88 8.11 -8.02
N THR A 590 27.91 7.29 -8.14
CA THR A 590 29.30 7.76 -8.20
C THR A 590 29.56 8.61 -9.44
N ALA A 591 28.95 8.23 -10.58
CA ALA A 591 29.06 8.97 -11.83
C ALA A 591 28.11 10.19 -11.91
N GLY A 592 27.20 10.38 -10.95
CA GLY A 592 26.22 11.47 -10.96
C GLY A 592 25.23 11.39 -12.14
N VAL A 593 24.92 10.19 -12.63
CA VAL A 593 24.01 9.98 -13.76
C VAL A 593 22.71 9.29 -13.34
N ASN A 594 21.60 9.68 -13.97
CA ASN A 594 20.28 9.10 -13.72
C ASN A 594 20.17 7.66 -14.27
N TYR A 595 19.30 6.88 -13.64
CA TYR A 595 19.00 5.49 -13.98
C TYR A 595 17.54 5.16 -13.69
N TRP A 596 17.05 4.13 -14.37
CA TRP A 596 15.83 3.40 -14.03
C TRP A 596 16.17 2.28 -13.06
N HIS A 597 15.39 2.17 -11.99
CA HIS A 597 15.57 1.13 -10.99
C HIS A 597 15.14 -0.24 -11.53
N LEU A 598 15.89 -1.30 -11.22
CA LEU A 598 15.54 -2.68 -11.55
C LEU A 598 15.11 -3.44 -10.28
N PRO A 599 13.79 -3.52 -10.00
CA PRO A 599 13.28 -4.12 -8.77
C PRO A 599 13.25 -5.65 -8.82
N ILE A 600 13.58 -6.32 -7.72
CA ILE A 600 13.67 -7.79 -7.63
C ILE A 600 12.38 -8.51 -8.04
N ASP A 601 11.22 -7.90 -7.85
CA ASP A 601 9.92 -8.49 -8.21
C ASP A 601 9.71 -8.69 -9.71
N CYS A 602 10.47 -7.98 -10.56
CA CYS A 602 10.51 -8.29 -11.99
C CYS A 602 11.10 -9.69 -12.29
N ALA A 603 11.67 -10.37 -11.28
CA ALA A 603 12.08 -11.77 -11.32
C ALA A 603 10.91 -12.76 -11.15
N SER A 604 9.71 -12.30 -10.78
CA SER A 604 8.55 -13.15 -10.52
C SER A 604 7.44 -12.93 -11.55
N ALA A 605 6.66 -13.97 -11.84
CA ALA A 605 5.52 -13.93 -12.76
C ALA A 605 4.36 -14.82 -12.27
N PRO A 606 3.15 -14.64 -12.82
CA PRO A 606 2.04 -15.54 -12.56
C PRO A 606 2.39 -17.00 -12.87
N ARG A 607 1.95 -17.93 -12.03
CA ARG A 607 2.38 -19.34 -12.04
C ARG A 607 2.00 -20.06 -13.32
N GLY A 608 0.80 -19.77 -13.83
CA GLY A 608 0.30 -20.34 -15.08
C GLY A 608 1.13 -19.98 -16.32
N LEU A 609 2.17 -19.15 -16.18
CA LEU A 609 3.16 -18.95 -17.24
C LEU A 609 3.97 -20.23 -17.51
N ALA A 610 4.23 -21.06 -16.49
CA ALA A 610 4.94 -22.34 -16.65
C ALA A 610 4.22 -23.33 -17.57
N ASP A 611 2.89 -23.20 -17.71
CA ASP A 611 2.07 -24.06 -18.59
C ASP A 611 1.62 -23.33 -19.88
N HIS A 612 2.09 -22.10 -20.11
CA HIS A 612 1.61 -21.28 -21.21
C HIS A 612 2.32 -21.63 -22.52
N THR A 613 1.64 -22.35 -23.42
CA THR A 613 2.23 -22.84 -24.68
C THR A 613 3.01 -21.80 -25.50
N PRO A 614 2.52 -20.56 -25.72
CA PRO A 614 3.31 -19.55 -26.44
C PRO A 614 4.65 -19.24 -25.78
N TRP A 615 4.69 -19.17 -24.45
CA TRP A 615 5.92 -18.96 -23.70
C TRP A 615 6.84 -20.19 -23.77
N LEU A 616 6.30 -21.39 -23.60
CA LEU A 616 7.06 -22.64 -23.69
C LEU A 616 7.72 -22.81 -25.06
N ASN A 617 7.00 -22.52 -26.14
CA ASN A 617 7.54 -22.55 -27.50
C ASN A 617 8.65 -21.50 -27.68
N ARG A 618 8.47 -20.29 -27.14
CA ARG A 618 9.47 -19.23 -27.18
C ARG A 618 10.74 -19.63 -26.43
N LEU A 619 10.59 -20.25 -25.26
CA LEU A 619 11.71 -20.73 -24.44
C LEU A 619 12.46 -21.88 -25.11
N ALA A 620 11.74 -22.85 -25.70
CA ALA A 620 12.34 -23.97 -26.42
C ALA A 620 13.11 -23.54 -27.67
N ALA A 621 12.68 -22.47 -28.34
CA ALA A 621 13.38 -21.89 -29.48
C ALA A 621 14.53 -20.94 -29.09
N ALA A 622 14.63 -20.55 -27.81
CA ALA A 622 15.66 -19.64 -27.36
C ALA A 622 16.99 -20.38 -27.15
N PRO A 623 18.14 -19.78 -27.50
CA PRO A 623 19.44 -20.39 -27.26
C PRO A 623 19.81 -20.44 -25.77
N SER A 624 19.09 -19.71 -24.92
CA SER A 624 19.34 -19.61 -23.49
C SER A 624 18.09 -19.11 -22.75
N VAL A 625 17.96 -19.50 -21.48
CA VAL A 625 16.94 -18.99 -20.55
C VAL A 625 17.29 -17.62 -19.96
N GLU A 626 18.43 -17.03 -20.31
CA GLU A 626 18.91 -15.79 -19.69
C GLU A 626 18.00 -14.57 -19.89
N SER A 627 17.12 -14.58 -20.90
CA SER A 627 16.07 -13.56 -21.05
C SER A 627 15.14 -13.50 -19.82
N MET A 628 14.92 -14.64 -19.16
CA MET A 628 14.13 -14.77 -17.94
C MET A 628 14.99 -14.62 -16.68
N THR A 629 16.22 -15.16 -16.66
CA THR A 629 17.04 -15.19 -15.43
C THR A 629 17.94 -13.97 -15.22
N THR A 630 18.07 -13.09 -16.23
CA THR A 630 18.92 -11.88 -16.18
C THR A 630 18.19 -10.63 -16.68
N TRP A 631 18.69 -9.46 -16.27
CA TRP A 631 18.20 -8.16 -16.74
C TRP A 631 18.56 -7.94 -18.21
N GLN A 632 17.61 -7.41 -19.00
CA GLN A 632 17.85 -6.97 -20.37
C GLN A 632 17.79 -5.43 -20.44
N ALA A 633 18.68 -4.82 -21.22
CA ALA A 633 18.74 -3.36 -21.33
C ALA A 633 17.44 -2.82 -21.95
N ASN A 634 16.91 -1.75 -21.37
CA ASN A 634 15.64 -1.10 -21.67
C ASN A 634 14.38 -1.95 -21.43
N GLU A 635 14.51 -3.14 -20.83
CA GLU A 635 13.38 -4.06 -20.62
C GLU A 635 12.25 -3.42 -19.82
N TRP A 636 12.55 -2.58 -18.83
CA TRP A 636 11.57 -1.97 -17.92
C TRP A 636 11.50 -0.45 -18.00
N GLY A 637 12.37 0.19 -18.80
CA GLY A 637 12.40 1.64 -19.00
C GLY A 637 11.42 2.14 -20.07
N THR A 638 10.66 1.24 -20.69
CA THR A 638 9.71 1.50 -21.77
C THR A 638 8.33 0.93 -21.43
N PRO A 639 7.25 1.28 -22.16
CA PRO A 639 5.95 0.62 -22.04
C PRO A 639 6.00 -0.89 -22.18
N CYS A 640 4.92 -1.57 -21.79
CA CYS A 640 4.77 -3.00 -22.07
C CYS A 640 5.03 -3.29 -23.56
N PRO A 641 5.89 -4.27 -23.90
CA PRO A 641 6.19 -4.63 -25.28
C PRO A 641 4.93 -5.01 -26.08
N LEU A 642 4.92 -4.68 -27.37
CA LEU A 642 3.84 -5.04 -28.29
C LEU A 642 3.93 -6.49 -28.78
N ASP A 643 5.15 -7.03 -28.83
CA ASP A 643 5.46 -8.41 -29.19
C ASP A 643 6.58 -8.97 -28.28
N ASP A 644 6.96 -10.23 -28.50
CA ASP A 644 7.97 -10.95 -27.70
C ASP A 644 9.35 -11.03 -28.38
N LYS A 645 9.64 -10.15 -29.35
CA LYS A 645 10.92 -10.16 -30.07
C LYS A 645 12.07 -9.78 -29.17
N ASP A 646 11.99 -8.60 -28.56
CA ASP A 646 13.10 -8.02 -27.77
C ASP A 646 13.05 -8.44 -26.31
N PHE A 647 11.85 -8.46 -25.71
CA PHE A 647 11.66 -8.71 -24.27
C PHE A 647 10.62 -9.81 -24.02
N PRO A 648 10.92 -11.07 -24.39
CA PRO A 648 9.95 -12.16 -24.31
C PRO A 648 9.48 -12.44 -22.88
N TRP A 649 10.40 -12.39 -21.90
CA TRP A 649 10.04 -12.56 -20.48
C TRP A 649 8.97 -11.55 -20.04
N ARG A 650 9.25 -10.25 -20.19
CA ARG A 650 8.30 -9.18 -19.84
C ARG A 650 7.00 -9.30 -20.62
N PHE A 651 7.06 -9.53 -21.94
CA PHE A 651 5.85 -9.66 -22.77
C PHE A 651 4.93 -10.77 -22.28
N HIS A 652 5.47 -11.98 -22.04
CA HIS A 652 4.64 -13.12 -21.63
C HIS A 652 4.19 -13.00 -20.17
N ARG A 653 5.03 -12.45 -19.29
CA ARG A 653 4.66 -12.10 -17.90
C ARG A 653 3.48 -11.12 -17.87
N ASP A 654 3.58 -9.99 -18.56
CA ASP A 654 2.53 -8.96 -18.56
C ASP A 654 1.23 -9.48 -19.20
N GLY A 655 1.33 -10.35 -20.21
CA GLY A 655 0.19 -11.07 -20.75
C GLY A 655 -0.49 -12.00 -19.73
N ALA A 656 0.29 -12.69 -18.88
CA ALA A 656 -0.24 -13.53 -17.82
C ALA A 656 -0.94 -12.70 -16.72
N VAL A 657 -0.40 -11.53 -16.38
CA VAL A 657 -1.05 -10.56 -15.47
C VAL A 657 -2.41 -10.12 -16.02
N ALA A 658 -2.46 -9.74 -17.29
CA ALA A 658 -3.70 -9.32 -17.96
C ALA A 658 -4.78 -10.42 -17.91
N ARG A 659 -4.40 -11.68 -18.14
CA ARG A 659 -5.31 -12.83 -18.04
C ARG A 659 -5.83 -13.04 -16.61
N GLY A 660 -4.96 -12.93 -15.61
CA GLY A 660 -5.35 -13.05 -14.20
C GLY A 660 -6.37 -11.99 -13.80
N VAL A 661 -6.09 -10.71 -14.09
CA VAL A 661 -7.02 -9.62 -13.76
C VAL A 661 -8.32 -9.73 -14.56
N ARG A 662 -8.27 -10.16 -15.83
CA ARG A 662 -9.49 -10.45 -16.60
C ARG A 662 -10.37 -11.51 -15.92
N ARG A 663 -9.77 -12.59 -15.40
CA ARG A 663 -10.50 -13.62 -14.62
C ARG A 663 -11.13 -13.02 -13.36
N LEU A 664 -10.40 -12.16 -12.65
CA LEU A 664 -10.95 -11.43 -11.51
C LEU A 664 -12.17 -10.59 -11.92
N LEU A 665 -12.09 -9.78 -12.98
CA LEU A 665 -13.23 -8.97 -13.45
C LEU A 665 -14.45 -9.83 -13.82
N LEU A 666 -14.23 -10.99 -14.47
CA LEU A 666 -15.29 -11.94 -14.78
C LEU A 666 -15.96 -12.52 -13.53
N ASP A 667 -15.18 -12.79 -12.48
CA ASP A 667 -15.70 -13.30 -11.21
C ASP A 667 -16.43 -12.19 -10.44
N ILE A 668 -15.94 -10.94 -10.49
CA ILE A 668 -16.61 -9.77 -9.91
C ILE A 668 -17.98 -9.55 -10.56
N GLU A 669 -18.06 -9.55 -11.90
CA GLU A 669 -19.35 -9.35 -12.60
C GLU A 669 -20.37 -10.43 -12.25
N ARG A 670 -19.91 -11.69 -12.13
CA ARG A 670 -20.76 -12.81 -11.74
C ARG A 670 -21.23 -12.71 -10.30
N ARG A 671 -20.34 -12.30 -9.38
CA ARG A 671 -20.64 -12.19 -7.95
C ARG A 671 -21.54 -11.00 -7.63
N PHE A 672 -21.38 -9.89 -8.37
CA PHE A 672 -22.04 -8.61 -8.11
C PHE A 672 -22.77 -8.10 -9.36
N PRO A 673 -23.81 -8.78 -9.85
CA PRO A 673 -24.40 -8.49 -11.18
C PRO A 673 -25.06 -7.10 -11.29
N GLN A 674 -25.48 -6.51 -10.18
CA GLN A 674 -26.16 -5.20 -10.15
C GLN A 674 -25.24 -4.04 -9.73
N THR A 675 -24.07 -4.35 -9.14
CA THR A 675 -23.12 -3.33 -8.68
C THR A 675 -22.42 -2.69 -9.87
N ARG A 676 -22.28 -1.36 -9.90
CA ARG A 676 -21.49 -0.68 -10.94
C ARG A 676 -20.01 -1.04 -10.76
N ILE A 677 -19.32 -1.36 -11.85
CA ILE A 677 -17.90 -1.73 -11.83
C ILE A 677 -17.14 -0.83 -12.79
N ARG A 678 -16.16 -0.11 -12.25
CA ARG A 678 -15.27 0.77 -13.00
C ARG A 678 -13.84 0.27 -12.88
N THR A 679 -13.07 0.36 -13.94
CA THR A 679 -11.67 -0.10 -13.94
C THR A 679 -10.78 0.94 -14.60
N VAL A 680 -9.75 1.38 -13.89
CA VAL A 680 -8.69 2.24 -14.42
C VAL A 680 -7.90 1.45 -15.47
N ILE A 681 -7.83 1.99 -16.69
CA ILE A 681 -7.14 1.37 -17.82
C ILE A 681 -5.92 2.21 -18.20
N PRO A 682 -4.71 1.72 -17.91
CA PRO A 682 -3.48 2.31 -18.42
C PRO A 682 -3.46 2.30 -19.95
N GLN A 683 -2.92 3.37 -20.53
CA GLN A 683 -2.75 3.51 -21.96
C GLN A 683 -1.87 2.40 -22.55
N ARG A 684 -2.21 1.94 -23.77
CA ARG A 684 -1.34 1.02 -24.51
C ARG A 684 -0.03 1.71 -24.89
N SER A 685 1.00 0.90 -25.12
CA SER A 685 2.32 1.39 -25.56
C SER A 685 2.23 2.29 -26.80
N VAL A 686 1.30 2.04 -27.72
CA VAL A 686 1.08 2.90 -28.90
C VAL A 686 0.78 4.37 -28.54
N VAL A 687 0.04 4.62 -27.46
CA VAL A 687 -0.27 5.98 -26.99
C VAL A 687 1.02 6.69 -26.57
N GLU A 688 1.86 6.01 -25.78
CA GLU A 688 3.12 6.57 -25.34
C GLU A 688 4.04 6.90 -26.52
N HIS A 689 4.19 5.98 -27.49
CA HIS A 689 5.05 6.20 -28.66
C HIS A 689 4.58 7.42 -29.47
N GLU A 690 3.28 7.52 -29.74
CA GLU A 690 2.72 8.63 -30.52
C GLU A 690 2.84 9.97 -29.80
N VAL A 691 2.55 10.01 -28.49
CA VAL A 691 2.69 11.24 -27.71
C VAL A 691 4.15 11.66 -27.61
N ARG A 692 5.08 10.75 -27.29
CA ARG A 692 6.52 11.04 -27.25
C ARG A 692 7.04 11.58 -28.57
N LYS A 693 6.63 10.96 -29.69
CA LYS A 693 7.00 11.40 -31.04
C LYS A 693 6.55 12.84 -31.31
N LYS A 694 5.30 13.17 -30.97
CA LYS A 694 4.76 14.54 -31.12
C LYS A 694 5.48 15.53 -30.20
N LEU A 695 5.70 15.18 -28.94
CA LEU A 695 6.39 16.05 -27.97
C LEU A 695 7.84 16.34 -28.36
N ALA A 696 8.51 15.40 -29.03
CA ALA A 696 9.90 15.57 -29.49
C ALA A 696 10.08 16.77 -30.44
N THR A 697 9.07 17.10 -31.23
CA THR A 697 9.11 18.18 -32.23
C THR A 697 8.19 19.35 -31.88
N MET A 698 7.36 19.25 -30.83
CA MET A 698 6.41 20.29 -30.45
C MET A 698 7.12 21.51 -29.87
N GLU A 699 6.93 22.67 -30.50
CA GLU A 699 7.48 23.95 -30.07
C GLU A 699 6.83 24.45 -28.77
N LYS A 700 7.64 25.05 -27.91
CA LYS A 700 7.19 25.74 -26.71
C LYS A 700 6.83 27.19 -27.06
N PRO A 701 5.84 27.79 -26.37
CA PRO A 701 5.55 29.22 -26.52
C PRO A 701 6.75 30.15 -26.27
N ALA A 702 7.67 29.75 -25.39
CA ALA A 702 8.87 30.52 -25.05
C ALA A 702 10.11 30.16 -25.91
N GLY A 703 9.95 29.36 -26.96
CA GLY A 703 11.05 28.86 -27.81
C GLY A 703 11.62 27.50 -27.39
N GLY A 704 12.19 26.79 -28.37
CA GLY A 704 12.65 25.40 -28.23
C GLY A 704 11.51 24.38 -28.27
N VAL A 705 11.80 23.09 -28.02
CA VAL A 705 10.80 22.01 -28.02
C VAL A 705 10.55 21.43 -26.62
N TYR A 706 9.38 20.83 -26.40
CA TYR A 706 9.05 20.11 -25.16
C TYR A 706 9.94 18.89 -24.92
N GLY A 707 10.19 18.10 -25.96
CA GLY A 707 11.01 16.90 -25.90
C GLY A 707 10.23 15.66 -25.43
N ALA A 708 10.61 14.49 -25.95
CA ALA A 708 9.93 13.21 -25.67
C ALA A 708 9.89 12.84 -24.17
N ASN A 709 10.85 13.32 -23.37
CA ASN A 709 10.93 13.02 -21.94
C ASN A 709 9.83 13.70 -21.13
N LEU A 710 9.19 14.76 -21.64
CA LEU A 710 8.09 15.42 -20.93
C LEU A 710 6.94 14.46 -20.63
N TYR A 711 6.72 13.44 -21.47
CA TYR A 711 5.66 12.45 -21.29
C TYR A 711 5.61 11.88 -19.85
N GLN A 712 6.77 11.59 -19.24
CA GLN A 712 6.83 11.02 -17.88
C GLN A 712 6.27 11.95 -16.78
N HIS A 713 6.08 13.23 -17.10
CA HIS A 713 5.54 14.25 -16.20
C HIS A 713 4.08 14.63 -16.53
N ILE A 714 3.43 13.95 -17.48
CA ILE A 714 2.05 14.23 -17.87
C ILE A 714 1.09 13.24 -17.21
N TRP A 715 1.34 11.93 -17.34
CA TRP A 715 0.41 10.90 -16.92
C TRP A 715 0.44 10.64 -15.39
N SER A 716 -0.64 10.03 -14.91
CA SER A 716 -0.94 9.66 -13.52
C SER A 716 0.01 8.59 -12.97
N SER A 717 1.24 9.00 -12.65
CA SER A 717 2.34 8.09 -12.30
C SER A 717 2.22 7.47 -10.90
N ASN A 718 1.39 8.01 -10.00
CA ASN A 718 1.15 7.35 -8.70
C ASN A 718 0.10 6.23 -8.80
N ASN A 719 -0.72 6.20 -9.85
CA ASN A 719 -1.79 5.21 -10.07
C ASN A 719 -1.41 4.07 -11.03
N HIS A 720 -0.17 4.03 -11.53
CA HIS A 720 0.29 2.91 -12.35
C HIS A 720 1.82 2.76 -12.35
N SER A 721 2.28 1.51 -12.16
CA SER A 721 3.68 1.13 -12.26
C SER A 721 3.90 0.19 -13.45
N LEU A 722 4.89 0.50 -14.29
CA LEU A 722 5.24 -0.31 -15.46
C LEU A 722 5.77 -1.70 -15.09
N ALA A 723 6.39 -1.84 -13.92
CA ALA A 723 7.00 -3.10 -13.47
C ALA A 723 5.97 -4.13 -12.99
N PHE A 724 4.87 -3.70 -12.37
CA PHE A 724 3.86 -4.60 -11.77
C PHE A 724 2.54 -4.59 -12.55
N GLY A 725 2.09 -3.38 -12.88
CA GLY A 725 0.83 -3.14 -13.56
C GLY A 725 0.94 -3.12 -15.09
N GLY A 726 2.12 -3.35 -15.68
CA GLY A 726 2.34 -3.30 -17.14
C GLY A 726 1.32 -4.11 -17.94
N GLY A 727 0.93 -5.28 -17.43
CA GLY A 727 -0.12 -6.12 -18.01
C GLY A 727 -1.49 -5.46 -18.11
N MET A 728 -1.83 -4.49 -17.25
CA MET A 728 -3.11 -3.75 -17.33
C MET A 728 -3.23 -2.92 -18.60
N ALA A 729 -2.12 -2.47 -19.18
CA ALA A 729 -2.14 -1.83 -20.49
C ALA A 729 -2.62 -2.78 -21.60
N ARG A 730 -2.62 -4.10 -21.37
CA ARG A 730 -3.03 -5.16 -22.31
C ARG A 730 -4.32 -5.86 -21.91
N ILE A 731 -5.03 -5.37 -20.90
CA ILE A 731 -6.24 -6.04 -20.44
C ILE A 731 -7.31 -6.07 -21.53
N ASP A 732 -7.90 -7.25 -21.71
CA ASP A 732 -9.03 -7.49 -22.61
C ASP A 732 -10.34 -7.38 -21.83
N LEU A 733 -11.21 -6.45 -22.25
CA LEU A 733 -12.52 -6.23 -21.65
C LEU A 733 -13.66 -6.83 -22.48
N THR A 734 -13.35 -7.62 -23.52
CA THR A 734 -14.35 -8.20 -24.42
C THR A 734 -15.46 -8.92 -23.66
N GLY A 735 -16.69 -8.47 -23.88
CA GLY A 735 -17.90 -9.06 -23.31
C GLY A 735 -18.22 -8.66 -21.87
N LEU A 736 -17.36 -7.88 -21.20
CA LEU A 736 -17.60 -7.35 -19.85
C LEU A 736 -18.46 -6.09 -19.89
N ARG A 737 -19.26 -5.84 -18.86
CA ARG A 737 -19.99 -4.57 -18.63
C ARG A 737 -19.16 -3.52 -17.88
N VAL A 738 -17.96 -3.87 -17.43
CA VAL A 738 -16.99 -2.94 -16.80
C VAL A 738 -16.87 -1.63 -17.55
N GLU A 739 -17.04 -0.52 -16.85
CA GLU A 739 -16.78 0.83 -17.36
C GLU A 739 -15.28 1.14 -17.28
N PRO A 740 -14.60 1.41 -18.42
CA PRO A 740 -13.22 1.86 -18.40
C PRO A 740 -13.09 3.27 -17.82
N VAL A 741 -12.01 3.54 -17.09
CA VAL A 741 -11.65 4.87 -16.57
C VAL A 741 -10.28 5.23 -17.10
N TYR A 742 -10.09 6.46 -17.55
CA TYR A 742 -8.78 6.93 -18.00
C TYR A 742 -7.81 6.97 -16.82
N LEU A 743 -6.61 6.42 -17.00
CA LEU A 743 -5.51 6.56 -16.03
C LEU A 743 -5.21 8.03 -15.73
N GLY A 744 -5.37 8.90 -16.73
CA GLY A 744 -5.41 10.34 -16.54
C GLY A 744 -4.03 10.99 -16.35
N ILE A 745 -3.99 12.10 -15.63
CA ILE A 745 -2.83 13.00 -15.58
C ILE A 745 -2.36 13.29 -14.15
N ARG A 746 -1.13 13.80 -14.02
CA ARG A 746 -0.54 14.27 -12.75
C ARG A 746 -0.12 15.74 -12.84
N TYR A 747 -0.23 16.44 -11.71
CA TYR A 747 0.25 17.81 -11.49
C TYR A 747 -0.37 18.85 -12.45
N LEU A 748 0.43 19.64 -13.16
CA LEU A 748 -0.01 20.76 -14.01
C LEU A 748 0.65 20.66 -15.40
N PRO A 749 0.32 19.64 -16.21
CA PRO A 749 0.93 19.50 -17.53
C PRO A 749 0.64 20.76 -18.38
N PRO A 750 1.57 21.18 -19.26
CA PRO A 750 1.33 22.34 -20.11
C PRO A 750 0.14 22.11 -21.06
N PRO A 751 -0.60 23.15 -21.49
CA PRO A 751 -1.86 23.00 -22.23
C PRO A 751 -1.76 22.14 -23.50
N GLN A 752 -0.83 22.46 -24.41
CA GLN A 752 -0.67 21.74 -25.68
C GLN A 752 -0.22 20.28 -25.50
N PRO A 753 0.79 19.97 -24.65
CA PRO A 753 1.10 18.59 -24.27
C PRO A 753 -0.07 17.81 -23.68
N LEU A 754 -0.88 18.46 -22.83
CA LEU A 754 -2.07 17.84 -22.22
C LEU A 754 -3.09 17.46 -23.28
N GLU A 755 -3.39 18.35 -24.21
CA GLU A 755 -4.33 18.10 -25.31
C GLU A 755 -3.89 16.92 -26.18
N VAL A 756 -2.61 16.89 -26.59
CA VAL A 756 -2.06 15.77 -27.38
C VAL A 756 -2.14 14.44 -26.63
N PHE A 757 -1.87 14.44 -25.33
CA PHE A 757 -1.99 13.25 -24.50
C PHE A 757 -3.45 12.79 -24.37
N PHE A 758 -4.37 13.74 -24.11
CA PHE A 758 -5.79 13.45 -23.96
C PHE A 758 -6.39 12.84 -25.23
N GLU A 759 -6.12 13.44 -26.39
CA GLU A 759 -6.60 12.92 -27.68
C GLU A 759 -6.09 11.52 -27.98
N ALA A 760 -4.83 11.23 -27.68
CA ALA A 760 -4.27 9.89 -27.86
C ALA A 760 -4.92 8.87 -26.91
N CYS A 761 -5.20 9.24 -25.66
CA CYS A 761 -5.93 8.39 -24.71
C CYS A 761 -7.37 8.13 -25.18
N ARG A 762 -8.05 9.18 -25.66
CA ARG A 762 -9.42 9.09 -26.19
C ARG A 762 -9.50 8.12 -27.37
N ALA A 763 -8.57 8.25 -28.32
CA ALA A 763 -8.48 7.33 -29.45
C ALA A 763 -8.25 5.87 -28.99
N ASP A 764 -7.39 5.65 -27.99
CA ASP A 764 -7.08 4.33 -27.46
C ASP A 764 -8.30 3.64 -26.81
N LEU A 765 -9.16 4.41 -26.14
CA LEU A 765 -10.38 3.93 -25.50
C LEU A 765 -11.66 4.19 -26.32
N ALA A 766 -11.59 4.66 -27.57
CA ALA A 766 -12.79 4.93 -28.38
C ALA A 766 -13.67 3.67 -28.53
N GLY A 767 -13.06 2.54 -28.87
CA GLY A 767 -13.71 1.22 -28.93
C GLY A 767 -13.85 0.53 -27.55
N ARG A 768 -13.41 1.20 -26.48
CA ARG A 768 -13.46 0.79 -25.05
C ARG A 768 -13.01 -0.66 -24.81
N ARG A 769 -12.02 -1.11 -25.62
CA ARG A 769 -11.32 -2.41 -25.56
C ARG A 769 -12.23 -3.65 -25.44
N GLY A 770 -13.37 -3.62 -26.14
CA GLY A 770 -14.32 -4.73 -26.17
C GLY A 770 -15.32 -4.75 -25.00
N SER A 771 -15.21 -3.83 -24.04
CA SER A 771 -16.27 -3.62 -23.03
C SER A 771 -17.62 -3.36 -23.71
N ARG A 772 -18.72 -3.71 -23.05
CA ARG A 772 -20.10 -3.40 -23.44
C ARG A 772 -20.53 -1.98 -23.01
N PHE A 773 -19.79 -1.32 -22.13
CA PHE A 773 -20.09 0.04 -21.68
C PHE A 773 -19.88 1.07 -22.82
N ARG A 774 -20.83 1.98 -23.02
CA ARG A 774 -20.82 2.97 -24.12
C ARG A 774 -20.99 4.42 -23.68
N GLY A 775 -21.10 4.69 -22.38
CA GLY A 775 -21.22 6.05 -21.85
C GLY A 775 -19.90 6.85 -21.86
N PRO A 776 -19.96 8.12 -21.45
CA PRO A 776 -18.78 8.90 -21.11
C PRO A 776 -18.03 8.26 -19.92
N LEU A 777 -16.72 8.47 -19.83
CA LEU A 777 -15.82 7.77 -18.90
C LEU A 777 -15.36 8.70 -17.75
N GLY A 778 -14.96 8.12 -16.62
CA GLY A 778 -14.23 8.86 -15.59
C GLY A 778 -12.80 9.20 -16.03
N PHE A 779 -12.27 10.33 -15.57
CA PHE A 779 -10.89 10.77 -15.82
C PHE A 779 -10.14 11.05 -14.52
N LEU A 780 -9.07 10.30 -14.24
CA LEU A 780 -8.27 10.52 -13.04
C LEU A 780 -7.39 11.77 -13.13
N TYR A 781 -7.30 12.50 -12.02
CA TYR A 781 -6.40 13.64 -11.90
C TYR A 781 -5.65 13.64 -10.56
N GLU A 782 -4.35 13.31 -10.63
CA GLU A 782 -3.40 13.36 -9.52
C GLU A 782 -2.86 14.78 -9.31
N ALA A 783 -3.59 15.61 -8.57
CA ALA A 783 -3.23 17.02 -8.38
C ALA A 783 -3.06 17.44 -6.91
N GLN A 784 -2.98 16.50 -5.97
CA GLN A 784 -2.85 16.81 -4.54
C GLN A 784 -1.60 17.67 -4.24
N GLU A 785 -0.48 17.42 -4.92
CA GLU A 785 0.75 18.21 -4.79
C GLU A 785 0.55 19.70 -5.15
N THR A 786 -0.42 19.99 -6.02
CA THR A 786 -0.76 21.37 -6.40
C THR A 786 -1.41 22.15 -5.26
N LEU A 787 -2.03 21.46 -4.30
CA LEU A 787 -2.60 22.07 -3.08
C LEU A 787 -1.51 22.43 -2.07
N ARG A 788 -0.29 21.91 -2.25
CA ARG A 788 0.87 22.11 -1.38
C ARG A 788 1.91 23.07 -1.99
N ALA A 789 1.62 23.65 -3.17
CA ALA A 789 2.53 24.51 -3.89
C ALA A 789 2.74 25.85 -3.17
N ALA A 790 3.95 26.43 -3.30
CA ALA A 790 4.27 27.72 -2.71
C ALA A 790 3.42 28.87 -3.30
N ASP A 791 3.25 28.90 -4.63
CA ASP A 791 2.32 29.81 -5.31
C ASP A 791 0.96 29.14 -5.47
N THR A 792 0.14 29.24 -4.42
CA THR A 792 -1.19 28.64 -4.36
C THR A 792 -2.16 29.26 -5.35
N GLN A 793 -2.02 30.54 -5.70
CA GLN A 793 -2.96 31.25 -6.56
C GLN A 793 -2.77 30.89 -8.04
N ALA A 794 -1.54 30.96 -8.56
CA ALA A 794 -1.29 30.61 -9.95
C ALA A 794 -1.53 29.11 -10.20
N THR A 795 -1.11 28.29 -9.25
CA THR A 795 -1.34 26.84 -9.28
C THR A 795 -2.84 26.52 -9.23
N GLY A 796 -3.60 27.18 -8.35
CA GLY A 796 -5.06 27.05 -8.26
C GLY A 796 -5.74 27.37 -9.59
N ARG A 797 -5.45 28.53 -10.18
CA ARG A 797 -6.01 28.92 -11.49
C ARG A 797 -5.73 27.87 -12.58
N ARG A 798 -4.51 27.34 -12.64
CA ARG A 798 -4.14 26.33 -13.65
C ARG A 798 -4.89 25.01 -13.44
N ARG A 799 -4.99 24.55 -12.20
CA ARG A 799 -5.74 23.33 -11.82
C ARG A 799 -7.22 23.45 -12.18
N GLU A 800 -7.84 24.58 -11.86
CA GLU A 800 -9.25 24.87 -12.19
C GLU A 800 -9.48 24.91 -13.70
N ALA A 801 -8.55 25.49 -14.46
CA ALA A 801 -8.59 25.50 -15.92
C ALA A 801 -8.49 24.08 -16.51
N ILE A 802 -7.64 23.22 -15.95
CA ILE A 802 -7.53 21.81 -16.37
C ILE A 802 -8.86 21.08 -16.12
N ILE A 803 -9.44 21.20 -14.92
CA ILE A 803 -10.69 20.52 -14.58
C ILE A 803 -11.83 20.99 -15.49
N ARG A 804 -11.94 22.31 -15.75
CA ARG A 804 -12.93 22.86 -16.70
C ARG A 804 -12.73 22.31 -18.11
N SER A 805 -11.50 22.31 -18.60
CA SER A 805 -11.17 21.81 -19.94
C SER A 805 -11.55 20.34 -20.10
N LEU A 806 -11.25 19.49 -19.11
CA LEU A 806 -11.67 18.08 -19.13
C LEU A 806 -13.20 17.95 -19.15
N LEU A 807 -13.89 18.65 -18.24
CA LEU A 807 -15.36 18.60 -18.15
C LEU A 807 -16.09 19.22 -19.35
N ALA A 808 -15.41 20.00 -20.19
CA ALA A 808 -15.97 20.51 -21.44
C ALA A 808 -16.20 19.40 -22.48
N HIS A 809 -15.46 18.29 -22.42
CA HIS A 809 -15.64 17.12 -23.29
C HIS A 809 -16.74 16.18 -22.78
N GLN A 810 -17.98 16.69 -22.63
CA GLN A 810 -19.06 15.98 -21.92
C GLN A 810 -19.46 14.62 -22.52
N ASP A 811 -19.26 14.44 -23.82
CA ASP A 811 -19.52 13.18 -24.55
C ASP A 811 -18.49 12.10 -24.24
N ASP A 812 -17.28 12.50 -23.83
CA ASP A 812 -16.15 11.62 -23.56
C ASP A 812 -15.88 11.46 -22.05
N ILE A 813 -16.08 12.53 -21.27
CA ILE A 813 -15.78 12.61 -19.83
C ILE A 813 -17.06 12.81 -19.03
N GLN A 814 -17.34 11.85 -18.14
CA GLN A 814 -18.46 11.89 -17.22
C GLN A 814 -18.13 12.65 -15.95
N GLU A 815 -16.92 12.44 -15.44
CA GLU A 815 -16.45 13.04 -14.19
C GLU A 815 -14.93 13.14 -14.16
N VAL A 816 -14.43 14.10 -13.39
CA VAL A 816 -13.02 14.19 -13.01
C VAL A 816 -12.85 13.64 -11.60
N ILE A 817 -12.00 12.62 -11.47
CA ILE A 817 -11.76 11.91 -10.22
C ILE A 817 -10.46 12.43 -9.60
N LEU A 818 -10.58 13.19 -8.52
CA LEU A 818 -9.47 13.87 -7.87
C LEU A 818 -8.84 12.98 -6.80
N TYR A 819 -7.53 12.83 -6.88
CA TYR A 819 -6.78 11.96 -5.99
C TYR A 819 -6.47 12.62 -4.62
N GLU A 820 -6.58 11.85 -3.54
CA GLU A 820 -6.29 12.18 -2.12
C GLU A 820 -7.30 13.14 -1.46
N SER A 821 -8.47 12.61 -1.10
CA SER A 821 -9.60 13.37 -0.56
C SER A 821 -9.26 14.28 0.64
N ALA A 822 -8.41 13.82 1.55
CA ALA A 822 -7.91 14.58 2.70
C ALA A 822 -7.35 15.96 2.29
N ASP A 823 -6.54 16.02 1.24
CA ASP A 823 -5.97 17.30 0.82
C ASP A 823 -7.05 18.22 0.25
N TRP A 824 -7.93 17.70 -0.60
CA TRP A 824 -9.02 18.51 -1.17
C TRP A 824 -9.98 19.03 -0.08
N LEU A 825 -10.32 18.22 0.91
CA LEU A 825 -11.30 18.55 1.95
C LEU A 825 -10.76 19.48 3.04
N TYR A 826 -9.46 19.45 3.30
CA TYR A 826 -8.86 20.19 4.40
C TYR A 826 -7.99 21.36 3.95
N TYR A 827 -7.49 21.39 2.70
CA TYR A 827 -6.62 22.47 2.22
C TYR A 827 -7.38 23.49 1.36
N LEU A 828 -8.54 23.12 0.81
CA LEU A 828 -9.43 24.06 0.15
C LEU A 828 -10.41 24.70 1.14
N PRO A 829 -10.94 25.89 0.82
CA PRO A 829 -12.02 26.49 1.60
C PRO A 829 -13.21 25.55 1.70
N ILE A 830 -13.84 25.54 2.87
CA ILE A 830 -15.02 24.72 3.15
C ILE A 830 -16.26 25.16 2.34
N HIS A 831 -16.28 26.40 1.86
CA HIS A 831 -17.39 26.99 1.14
C HIS A 831 -17.14 26.87 -0.38
N ASP A 832 -17.87 25.97 -1.04
CA ASP A 832 -17.92 25.75 -2.50
C ASP A 832 -16.58 25.96 -3.24
N PRO A 833 -15.56 25.10 -2.99
CA PRO A 833 -14.27 25.23 -3.65
C PRO A 833 -14.32 24.96 -5.16
N HIS A 834 -15.46 24.48 -5.68
CA HIS A 834 -15.68 24.20 -7.10
C HIS A 834 -16.61 25.20 -7.79
N ALA A 835 -16.87 26.36 -7.18
CA ALA A 835 -17.71 27.42 -7.74
C ALA A 835 -17.26 27.88 -9.14
N TYR A 836 -15.97 27.73 -9.47
CA TYR A 836 -15.42 28.03 -10.80
C TYR A 836 -16.03 27.19 -11.93
N LEU A 837 -16.74 26.09 -11.62
CA LEU A 837 -17.50 25.28 -12.58
C LEU A 837 -18.86 25.90 -12.96
N GLU A 838 -19.33 26.90 -12.23
CA GLU A 838 -20.60 27.61 -12.52
C GLU A 838 -20.42 28.81 -13.43
N ALA A 839 -19.22 29.39 -13.44
CA ALA A 839 -18.89 30.49 -14.32
C ALA A 839 -19.10 30.05 -15.77
N ALA A 840 -19.99 30.75 -16.46
CA ALA A 840 -20.45 30.45 -17.80
C ALA A 840 -19.30 30.26 -18.80
N LYS A 841 -19.63 29.57 -19.90
CA LYS A 841 -18.86 29.28 -21.10
C LYS A 841 -18.35 30.54 -21.84
N ASP A 842 -17.62 31.42 -21.17
CA ASP A 842 -16.88 32.51 -21.80
C ASP A 842 -15.39 32.14 -21.85
N LEU A 843 -15.07 31.18 -22.73
CA LEU A 843 -13.74 30.96 -23.29
C LEU A 843 -13.87 30.66 -24.77
#